data_AF-A0A418C9Z3-F1
#
_entry.id   AF-A0A418C9Z3-F1
#
_cell.length_a   1.000
_cell.length_b   1.000
_cell.length_c   1.000
_cell.angle_alpha   90.00
_cell.angle_beta   90.00
_cell.angle_gamma   90.00
#
_symmetry.space_group_name_H-M   'P 1'
#
loop_
_entity.id
_entity.type
_entity.pdbx_description
1 polymer ?
#
loop_
_entity_poly.entity_id
_entity_poly.type
_entity_poly.pdbx_seq_one_letter_code
_entity_poly.pdbx_strand_id
1 'polypeptide(L)'
;MTQIDLSAANTLEKVSEFAQLNVGSYFNFIGMGRKGNRVTANTDEWRGKLTDMQTIHMKRNKIPMIFGIDSVHGATYVDGSVLFPQSINTAATFNPVLAQGLGKYMARDTKAAGIPWIFGPTLDVTRHKHWPRVYETFGEDPTVVADMGAVVIEHIQQEGIAACFKHFISYSDPTSGLDQDNSELSSYEILNYFMPPFKAAVEADVWSGMGTFIALNKVPLAANELMHRGLLRGDLGFKGLMVTDFNEINLLQSRHRVVKTTLEAVELSMNTTSYDISMVPSDDSFIRSGKLLVAQNRLPEARLRESAFRIMKLKLKLNLFDVPVPGADVVSQLGDEASQLAALGIAQESMVLLKNQDNVLPLTPEKAASIFLTGSSADSIGLMCGGWSLWWQGTYMSDVFRLGASVRKAMETTLGGPDKFSYYHGFDTDGLLVNNDGKAGDLETAKALAAKAEYTVVVLGERAYAEFKGNDDKQPLPPGFLTYVQALKSTGTKIILVLVEGRPRLLNGMAELAHAIIFAGLPCEFGGQAIVDVLLGKVNPSGKMAMTYPKTETSINLATPYYKRTTSYCVKDGATFDCPAEWQFGDGLSYTSFTYSNVSISTTSLTYSATESNGYTISVTVQNTGLIHGQETVLLFGTPPATRVNAETKLLKRYTKLSLAAGEAKVVTFSLSHQDLGYYSNDIGHGLKKDAPSGIYTFFIKHDTDCTATSNPLCMALHWDNPTQASFNPTSTSNAVASVDNPAATSTSVSPISMNLIVGLATGVGCALVLMGIAYMVRQKKQQRRRGGRRRANISDDDVVVVMESKEQRQQDAVLVGGPK
;
A
#
# COMPACT_ATOMS: atom_id res chain seq x y z
N MET A 1 0.25 -1.04 -29.02
CA MET A 1 1.35 -0.04 -28.94
C MET A 1 2.45 -0.62 -28.06
N THR A 2 3.73 -0.26 -28.26
CA THR A 2 4.80 -0.63 -27.30
C THR A 2 5.05 0.49 -26.30
N GLN A 3 5.46 0.15 -25.07
CA GLN A 3 5.91 1.07 -24.04
C GLN A 3 7.39 0.83 -23.75
N ILE A 4 8.21 1.86 -23.99
CA ILE A 4 9.67 1.79 -23.94
C ILE A 4 10.21 2.37 -22.63
N ASP A 5 11.18 1.70 -22.04
CA ASP A 5 11.90 2.15 -20.85
C ASP A 5 12.80 3.36 -21.20
N LEU A 6 12.79 4.37 -20.34
CA LEU A 6 13.59 5.58 -20.58
C LEU A 6 15.10 5.31 -20.69
N SER A 7 15.61 4.23 -20.11
CA SER A 7 17.01 3.79 -20.28
C SER A 7 17.35 3.41 -21.73
N ALA A 8 16.39 2.86 -22.48
CA ALA A 8 16.53 2.60 -23.92
C ALA A 8 16.31 3.87 -24.76
N ALA A 9 15.51 4.82 -24.26
CA ALA A 9 15.24 6.13 -24.86
C ALA A 9 16.05 7.27 -24.20
N ASN A 10 17.29 6.98 -23.81
CA ASN A 10 18.09 7.88 -22.96
C ASN A 10 18.54 9.17 -23.69
N THR A 11 18.69 9.15 -25.02
CA THR A 11 19.02 10.33 -25.84
C THR A 11 17.84 10.79 -26.72
N LEU A 12 17.85 12.07 -27.14
CA LEU A 12 16.84 12.58 -28.08
C LEU A 12 16.90 11.91 -29.45
N GLU A 13 18.07 11.45 -29.88
CA GLU A 13 18.23 10.65 -31.10
C GLU A 13 17.47 9.32 -30.98
N LYS A 14 17.63 8.60 -29.86
CA LYS A 14 16.88 7.37 -29.61
C LYS A 14 15.37 7.61 -29.50
N VAL A 15 14.95 8.67 -28.83
CA VAL A 15 13.52 9.08 -28.82
C VAL A 15 13.02 9.31 -30.25
N SER A 16 13.83 9.97 -31.08
CA SER A 16 13.53 10.24 -32.49
C SER A 16 13.45 8.98 -33.35
N GLU A 17 14.33 7.99 -33.13
CA GLU A 17 14.23 6.65 -33.74
C GLU A 17 12.92 5.95 -33.35
N PHE A 18 12.59 5.91 -32.06
CA PHE A 18 11.35 5.30 -31.58
C PHE A 18 10.10 6.03 -32.10
N ALA A 19 10.16 7.35 -32.24
CA ALA A 19 9.08 8.13 -32.86
C ALA A 19 8.88 7.77 -34.35
N GLN A 20 9.93 7.42 -35.10
CA GLN A 20 9.79 6.90 -36.48
C GLN A 20 9.03 5.57 -36.53
N LEU A 21 9.15 4.77 -35.47
CA LEU A 21 8.45 3.49 -35.34
C LEU A 21 7.02 3.65 -34.81
N ASN A 22 6.57 4.88 -34.53
CA ASN A 22 5.30 5.20 -33.87
C ASN A 22 5.17 4.60 -32.46
N VAL A 23 6.29 4.47 -31.74
CA VAL A 23 6.23 4.29 -30.29
C VAL A 23 5.49 5.47 -29.69
N GLY A 24 4.48 5.22 -28.86
CA GLY A 24 3.61 6.27 -28.32
C GLY A 24 3.46 6.24 -26.81
N SER A 25 4.26 5.41 -26.12
CA SER A 25 4.26 5.25 -24.67
C SER A 25 5.68 5.05 -24.16
N TYR A 26 6.00 5.67 -23.02
CA TYR A 26 7.26 5.52 -22.31
C TYR A 26 7.00 5.34 -20.82
N PHE A 27 8.01 4.87 -20.08
CA PHE A 27 7.94 4.77 -18.63
C PHE A 27 9.32 4.85 -17.99
N ASN A 28 9.33 4.71 -16.66
CA ASN A 28 10.50 4.66 -15.79
C ASN A 28 11.07 6.05 -15.46
N PHE A 29 12.19 6.12 -14.73
CA PHE A 29 12.77 7.36 -14.19
C PHE A 29 13.87 7.97 -15.07
N ILE A 30 14.06 9.30 -14.96
CA ILE A 30 15.30 9.96 -15.42
C ILE A 30 16.43 9.51 -14.49
N GLY A 31 17.51 8.97 -15.07
CA GLY A 31 18.59 8.26 -14.37
C GLY A 31 18.91 8.73 -12.96
N MET A 32 19.10 7.79 -12.04
CA MET A 32 19.33 8.06 -10.63
C MET A 32 20.82 8.28 -10.36
N GLY A 33 21.17 9.51 -10.02
CA GLY A 33 22.53 9.90 -9.68
C GLY A 33 22.50 10.88 -8.52
N ARG A 34 23.31 10.62 -7.49
CA ARG A 34 23.38 11.47 -6.31
C ARG A 34 23.98 12.84 -6.67
N LYS A 35 23.21 13.91 -6.48
CA LYS A 35 23.55 15.32 -6.65
C LYS A 35 23.34 16.02 -5.31
N GLY A 36 24.33 15.97 -4.42
CA GLY A 36 24.19 16.45 -3.04
C GLY A 36 23.26 15.55 -2.21
N ASN A 37 22.16 16.11 -1.70
CA ASN A 37 21.10 15.40 -0.97
C ASN A 37 19.91 15.01 -1.87
N ARG A 38 20.06 15.10 -3.19
CA ARG A 38 19.05 14.74 -4.17
C ARG A 38 19.53 13.56 -5.02
N VAL A 39 18.64 12.64 -5.33
CA VAL A 39 18.98 11.40 -6.09
C VAL A 39 18.05 11.15 -7.28
N THR A 40 16.88 11.77 -7.25
CA THR A 40 15.86 11.76 -8.31
C THR A 40 15.85 13.08 -9.06
N ALA A 41 15.24 13.07 -10.25
CA ALA A 41 15.05 14.28 -11.03
C ALA A 41 14.02 15.20 -10.36
N ASN A 42 14.27 16.52 -10.42
CA ASN A 42 13.30 17.50 -9.95
C ASN A 42 12.28 17.82 -11.05
N THR A 43 11.27 18.63 -10.72
CA THR A 43 10.20 18.98 -11.66
C THR A 43 10.72 19.66 -12.92
N ASP A 44 11.71 20.56 -12.83
CA ASP A 44 12.28 21.22 -14.01
C ASP A 44 12.96 20.23 -14.97
N GLU A 45 13.77 19.31 -14.45
CA GLU A 45 14.43 18.26 -15.23
C GLU A 45 13.42 17.32 -15.89
N TRP A 46 12.39 16.91 -15.13
CA TRP A 46 11.29 16.08 -15.64
C TRP A 46 10.51 16.76 -16.76
N ARG A 47 10.01 17.96 -16.50
CA ARG A 47 9.20 18.72 -17.46
C ARG A 47 10.00 19.06 -18.71
N GLY A 48 11.27 19.43 -18.57
CA GLY A 48 12.18 19.66 -19.69
C GLY A 48 12.33 18.42 -20.58
N LYS A 49 12.66 17.27 -19.98
CA LYS A 49 12.81 16.00 -20.71
C LYS A 49 11.52 15.60 -21.43
N LEU A 50 10.37 15.68 -20.75
CA LEU A 50 9.08 15.34 -21.34
C LEU A 50 8.70 16.30 -22.46
N THR A 51 9.00 17.60 -22.33
CA THR A 51 8.75 18.61 -23.38
C THR A 51 9.56 18.30 -24.64
N ASP A 52 10.84 17.97 -24.51
CA ASP A 52 11.69 17.60 -25.65
C ASP A 52 11.15 16.35 -26.37
N MET A 53 10.79 15.32 -25.60
CA MET A 53 10.23 14.09 -26.14
C MET A 53 8.88 14.33 -26.83
N GLN A 54 7.96 15.07 -26.20
CA GLN A 54 6.66 15.40 -26.81
C GLN A 54 6.84 16.19 -28.10
N THR A 55 7.78 17.14 -28.13
CA THR A 55 8.07 17.95 -29.33
C THR A 55 8.50 17.07 -30.51
N ILE A 56 9.34 16.06 -30.26
CA ILE A 56 9.77 15.10 -31.28
C ILE A 56 8.57 14.32 -31.83
N HIS A 57 7.71 13.79 -30.96
CA HIS A 57 6.51 13.04 -31.37
C HIS A 57 5.53 13.92 -32.15
N MET A 58 5.16 15.08 -31.61
CA MET A 58 4.20 16.01 -32.22
C MET A 58 4.68 16.58 -33.57
N LYS A 59 5.99 16.73 -33.77
CA LYS A 59 6.54 17.11 -35.09
C LYS A 59 6.36 16.00 -36.12
N ARG A 60 6.42 14.73 -35.72
CA ARG A 60 6.46 13.56 -36.61
C ARG A 60 5.07 12.99 -36.92
N ASN A 61 4.31 12.64 -35.90
CA ASN A 61 3.07 11.85 -36.05
C ASN A 61 1.79 12.59 -35.62
N LYS A 62 1.92 13.81 -35.06
CA LYS A 62 0.81 14.62 -34.54
C LYS A 62 0.01 13.93 -33.42
N ILE A 63 0.57 12.89 -32.80
CA ILE A 63 -0.03 12.15 -31.70
C ILE A 63 0.91 12.28 -30.49
N PRO A 64 0.46 12.81 -29.35
CA PRO A 64 1.30 12.97 -28.17
C PRO A 64 1.68 11.59 -27.63
N MET A 65 2.87 11.45 -27.05
CA MET A 65 3.19 10.27 -26.25
C MET A 65 2.42 10.31 -24.92
N ILE A 66 2.25 9.14 -24.29
CA ILE A 66 1.85 9.04 -22.88
C ILE A 66 3.04 8.54 -22.06
N PHE A 67 3.21 9.02 -20.84
CA PHE A 67 4.29 8.61 -19.94
C PHE A 67 3.68 8.02 -18.67
N GLY A 68 4.06 6.78 -18.33
CA GLY A 68 3.65 6.09 -17.10
C GLY A 68 4.80 6.01 -16.10
N ILE A 69 4.49 6.01 -14.81
CA ILE A 69 5.52 5.89 -13.77
C ILE A 69 5.00 5.16 -12.53
N ASP A 70 5.89 4.41 -11.86
CA ASP A 70 5.63 3.89 -10.53
C ASP A 70 5.71 5.01 -9.50
N SER A 71 4.56 5.61 -9.21
CA SER A 71 4.30 6.38 -8.00
C SER A 71 3.44 5.49 -7.11
N VAL A 72 4.07 4.85 -6.11
CA VAL A 72 3.46 3.75 -5.34
C VAL A 72 2.83 4.26 -4.04
N HIS A 73 3.55 5.13 -3.33
CA HIS A 73 3.12 5.70 -2.05
C HIS A 73 3.53 7.18 -1.95
N GLY A 74 3.25 7.94 -3.01
CA GLY A 74 3.83 9.26 -3.27
C GLY A 74 4.55 9.29 -4.61
N ALA A 75 5.02 10.45 -5.05
CA ALA A 75 5.70 10.60 -6.33
C ALA A 75 7.16 10.10 -6.24
N THR A 76 7.34 8.79 -6.12
CA THR A 76 8.61 8.06 -5.83
C THR A 76 9.85 8.65 -6.51
N TYR A 77 9.76 9.05 -7.78
CA TYR A 77 10.89 9.50 -8.59
C TYR A 77 10.92 11.01 -8.87
N VAL A 78 10.20 11.81 -8.07
CA VAL A 78 10.16 13.27 -8.18
C VAL A 78 10.80 13.90 -6.95
N ASP A 79 11.95 14.55 -7.13
CA ASP A 79 12.62 15.21 -6.01
C ASP A 79 11.75 16.33 -5.40
N GLY A 80 11.58 16.27 -4.08
CA GLY A 80 10.81 17.26 -3.31
C GLY A 80 9.35 16.90 -3.08
N SER A 81 8.85 15.80 -3.65
CA SER A 81 7.54 15.25 -3.27
C SER A 81 7.58 14.69 -1.85
N VAL A 82 6.40 14.59 -1.22
CA VAL A 82 6.23 13.81 0.01
C VAL A 82 6.04 12.34 -0.31
N LEU A 83 6.85 11.47 0.30
CA LEU A 83 6.57 10.04 0.34
C LEU A 83 5.76 9.68 1.59
N PHE A 84 4.63 9.03 1.34
CA PHE A 84 3.64 8.58 2.32
C PHE A 84 4.03 7.23 2.93
N PRO A 85 3.37 6.79 4.01
CA PRO A 85 3.42 5.38 4.41
C PRO A 85 3.00 4.45 3.26
N GLN A 86 3.55 3.24 3.23
CA GLN A 86 3.16 2.22 2.24
C GLN A 86 1.67 1.85 2.35
N SER A 87 1.10 1.21 1.32
CA SER A 87 -0.32 0.85 1.28
C SER A 87 -0.75 0.02 2.50
N ILE A 88 0.10 -0.87 3.01
CA ILE A 88 -0.22 -1.70 4.19
C ILE A 88 -0.43 -0.85 5.45
N ASN A 89 0.30 0.25 5.60
CA ASN A 89 0.10 1.22 6.67
C ASN A 89 -1.21 1.97 6.48
N THR A 90 -1.53 2.38 5.25
CA THR A 90 -2.82 3.02 4.94
C THR A 90 -3.98 2.09 5.31
N ALA A 91 -3.86 0.79 5.02
CA ALA A 91 -4.86 -0.20 5.43
C ALA A 91 -4.96 -0.37 6.95
N ALA A 92 -3.84 -0.34 7.68
CA ALA A 92 -3.82 -0.44 9.14
C ALA A 92 -4.58 0.68 9.86
N THR A 93 -4.83 1.81 9.17
CA THR A 93 -5.71 2.88 9.69
C THR A 93 -7.19 2.44 9.76
N PHE A 94 -7.63 1.55 8.84
CA PHE A 94 -9.04 1.26 8.57
C PHE A 94 -9.87 2.54 8.34
N ASN A 95 -9.25 3.54 7.70
CA ASN A 95 -9.83 4.85 7.48
C ASN A 95 -9.67 5.30 6.01
N PRO A 96 -10.68 5.00 5.17
CA PRO A 96 -10.67 5.41 3.76
C PRO A 96 -10.57 6.92 3.57
N VAL A 97 -10.95 7.74 4.56
CA VAL A 97 -10.79 9.20 4.48
C VAL A 97 -9.32 9.58 4.40
N LEU A 98 -8.43 8.88 5.13
CA LEU A 98 -6.99 9.13 5.02
C LEU A 98 -6.41 8.66 3.68
N ALA A 99 -6.94 7.58 3.09
CA ALA A 99 -6.52 7.10 1.77
C ALA A 99 -6.77 8.13 0.65
N GLN A 100 -7.72 9.07 0.84
CA GLN A 100 -7.91 10.22 -0.07
C GLN A 100 -6.65 11.06 -0.20
N GLY A 101 -5.97 11.31 0.93
CA GLY A 101 -4.73 12.07 0.98
C GLY A 101 -3.61 11.40 0.19
N LEU A 102 -3.46 10.07 0.33
CA LEU A 102 -2.52 9.28 -0.45
C LEU A 102 -2.77 9.45 -1.95
N GLY A 103 -4.00 9.19 -2.43
CA GLY A 103 -4.32 9.30 -3.85
C GLY A 103 -4.14 10.71 -4.41
N LYS A 104 -4.62 11.72 -3.68
CA LYS A 104 -4.57 13.13 -4.08
C LYS A 104 -3.15 13.66 -4.23
N TYR A 105 -2.35 13.61 -3.15
CA TYR A 105 -1.04 14.26 -3.16
C TYR A 105 -0.02 13.49 -3.99
N MET A 106 -0.11 12.16 -4.02
CA MET A 106 0.67 11.35 -4.95
C MET A 106 0.39 11.76 -6.40
N ALA A 107 -0.88 11.89 -6.77
CA ALA A 107 -1.25 12.26 -8.14
C ALA A 107 -0.86 13.69 -8.50
N ARG A 108 -1.10 14.65 -7.60
CA ARG A 108 -0.71 16.05 -7.80
C ARG A 108 0.81 16.18 -8.01
N ASP A 109 1.61 15.54 -7.17
CA ASP A 109 3.07 15.67 -7.22
C ASP A 109 3.66 14.98 -8.46
N THR A 110 3.09 13.84 -8.88
CA THR A 110 3.44 13.19 -10.16
C THR A 110 3.04 14.05 -11.35
N LYS A 111 1.86 14.67 -11.30
CA LYS A 111 1.39 15.61 -12.32
C LYS A 111 2.28 16.86 -12.40
N ALA A 112 2.80 17.36 -11.28
CA ALA A 112 3.72 18.49 -11.25
C ALA A 112 4.98 18.25 -12.10
N ALA A 113 5.48 17.00 -12.12
CA ALA A 113 6.57 16.57 -12.98
C ALA A 113 6.18 16.44 -14.48
N GLY A 114 4.91 16.64 -14.83
CA GLY A 114 4.40 16.52 -16.20
C GLY A 114 3.95 15.12 -16.58
N ILE A 115 3.84 14.20 -15.61
CA ILE A 115 3.56 12.79 -15.87
C ILE A 115 2.05 12.52 -15.70
N PRO A 116 1.35 12.00 -16.73
CA PRO A 116 -0.10 11.88 -16.73
C PRO A 116 -0.64 10.48 -16.34
N TRP A 117 0.20 9.54 -15.92
CA TRP A 117 -0.23 8.16 -15.67
C TRP A 117 0.60 7.48 -14.57
N ILE A 118 -0.10 6.97 -13.55
CA ILE A 118 0.48 6.28 -12.39
C ILE A 118 0.21 4.77 -12.49
N PHE A 119 1.23 3.96 -12.23
CA PHE A 119 1.11 2.50 -12.08
C PHE A 119 0.72 2.11 -10.66
N GLY A 120 -0.53 2.41 -10.30
CA GLY A 120 -1.12 2.07 -9.01
C GLY A 120 -2.57 2.51 -8.89
N PRO A 121 -3.26 2.09 -7.82
CA PRO A 121 -2.74 1.33 -6.68
C PRO A 121 -2.61 -0.19 -6.93
N THR A 122 -1.86 -0.87 -6.06
CA THR A 122 -1.80 -2.35 -6.01
C THR A 122 -3.01 -2.89 -5.25
N LEU A 123 -3.82 -3.72 -5.89
CA LEU A 123 -5.09 -4.29 -5.41
C LEU A 123 -5.02 -5.80 -5.15
N ASP A 124 -3.81 -6.36 -5.15
CA ASP A 124 -3.58 -7.73 -4.74
C ASP A 124 -4.01 -7.93 -3.27
N VAL A 125 -4.72 -9.02 -2.99
CA VAL A 125 -5.15 -9.41 -1.63
C VAL A 125 -4.11 -10.33 -1.01
N THR A 126 -3.43 -9.91 0.04
CA THR A 126 -2.29 -10.64 0.60
C THR A 126 -2.69 -12.01 1.14
N ARG A 127 -2.36 -13.08 0.40
CA ARG A 127 -2.58 -14.46 0.84
C ARG A 127 -1.33 -15.04 1.47
N HIS A 128 -0.21 -15.07 0.73
CA HIS A 128 1.04 -15.63 1.22
C HIS A 128 1.92 -14.58 1.91
N LYS A 129 2.08 -14.69 3.23
CA LYS A 129 2.75 -13.69 4.08
C LYS A 129 4.26 -13.54 3.86
N HIS A 130 4.88 -14.53 3.23
CA HIS A 130 6.28 -14.44 2.81
C HIS A 130 6.49 -13.67 1.49
N TRP A 131 5.44 -13.35 0.74
CA TRP A 131 5.59 -12.67 -0.55
C TRP A 131 6.23 -11.27 -0.38
N PRO A 132 7.26 -10.90 -1.16
CA PRO A 132 8.01 -9.65 -0.94
C PRO A 132 7.30 -8.38 -1.39
N ARG A 133 6.05 -8.44 -1.84
CA ARG A 133 5.27 -7.25 -2.21
C ARG A 133 4.06 -7.00 -1.31
N VAL A 134 4.02 -7.66 -0.15
CA VAL A 134 2.95 -7.49 0.86
C VAL A 134 2.72 -6.03 1.22
N TYR A 135 3.79 -5.25 1.44
CA TYR A 135 3.66 -3.84 1.84
C TYR A 135 2.99 -2.95 0.79
N GLU A 136 3.05 -3.34 -0.50
CA GLU A 136 2.41 -2.60 -1.58
C GLU A 136 0.87 -2.76 -1.56
N THR A 137 0.36 -3.77 -0.85
CA THR A 137 -1.08 -4.10 -0.76
C THR A 137 -1.78 -3.40 0.40
N PHE A 138 -3.10 -3.39 0.38
CA PHE A 138 -3.93 -2.96 1.51
C PHE A 138 -4.29 -4.11 2.48
N GLY A 139 -3.44 -5.14 2.56
CA GLY A 139 -3.60 -6.25 3.51
C GLY A 139 -4.29 -7.48 2.93
N GLU A 140 -4.84 -8.32 3.81
CA GLU A 140 -5.37 -9.64 3.43
C GLU A 140 -6.88 -9.69 3.22
N ASP A 141 -7.60 -8.61 3.53
CA ASP A 141 -9.07 -8.59 3.47
C ASP A 141 -9.59 -7.99 2.14
N PRO A 142 -10.42 -8.72 1.37
CA PRO A 142 -10.97 -8.21 0.11
C PRO A 142 -11.78 -6.91 0.24
N THR A 143 -12.49 -6.71 1.37
CA THR A 143 -13.30 -5.51 1.60
C THR A 143 -12.41 -4.31 1.87
N VAL A 144 -11.41 -4.44 2.76
CA VAL A 144 -10.44 -3.36 3.04
C VAL A 144 -9.68 -2.96 1.76
N VAL A 145 -9.21 -3.94 0.98
CA VAL A 145 -8.48 -3.67 -0.27
C VAL A 145 -9.38 -2.99 -1.31
N ALA A 146 -10.64 -3.41 -1.42
CA ALA A 146 -11.61 -2.77 -2.31
C ALA A 146 -11.89 -1.31 -1.92
N ASP A 147 -12.18 -1.06 -0.64
CA ASP A 147 -12.54 0.28 -0.15
C ASP A 147 -11.38 1.27 -0.30
N MET A 148 -10.18 0.88 0.14
CA MET A 148 -8.98 1.72 0.05
C MET A 148 -8.58 1.95 -1.41
N GLY A 149 -8.59 0.89 -2.21
CA GLY A 149 -8.23 0.93 -3.63
C GLY A 149 -9.13 1.85 -4.44
N ALA A 150 -10.45 1.74 -4.26
CA ALA A 150 -11.43 2.59 -4.94
C ALA A 150 -11.21 4.08 -4.61
N VAL A 151 -11.04 4.41 -3.32
CA VAL A 151 -10.80 5.81 -2.91
C VAL A 151 -9.51 6.37 -3.50
N VAL A 152 -8.42 5.60 -3.49
CA VAL A 152 -7.14 6.04 -4.09
C VAL A 152 -7.30 6.27 -5.59
N ILE A 153 -7.99 5.37 -6.31
CA ILE A 153 -8.25 5.52 -7.76
C ILE A 153 -9.05 6.79 -8.04
N GLU A 154 -10.14 7.03 -7.31
CA GLU A 154 -10.98 8.21 -7.48
C GLU A 154 -10.16 9.49 -7.32
N HIS A 155 -9.33 9.58 -6.26
CA HIS A 155 -8.57 10.78 -5.96
C HIS A 155 -7.36 10.97 -6.89
N ILE A 156 -6.77 9.90 -7.41
CA ILE A 156 -5.78 10.02 -8.50
C ILE A 156 -6.42 10.65 -9.74
N GLN A 157 -7.61 10.17 -10.12
CA GLN A 157 -8.26 10.60 -11.36
C GLN A 157 -8.91 11.99 -11.26
N GLN A 158 -9.31 12.41 -10.05
CA GLN A 158 -9.77 13.78 -9.78
C GLN A 158 -8.67 14.83 -10.00
N GLU A 159 -7.41 14.47 -9.78
CA GLU A 159 -6.26 15.34 -10.13
C GLU A 159 -6.00 15.39 -11.65
N GLY A 160 -6.78 14.66 -12.46
CA GLY A 160 -6.73 14.71 -13.92
C GLY A 160 -5.60 13.89 -14.54
N ILE A 161 -5.08 12.88 -13.82
CA ILE A 161 -4.13 11.90 -14.35
C ILE A 161 -4.67 10.47 -14.18
N ALA A 162 -4.15 9.51 -14.93
CA ALA A 162 -4.70 8.16 -14.96
C ALA A 162 -4.19 7.30 -13.80
N ALA A 163 -5.11 6.61 -13.12
CA ALA A 163 -4.79 5.48 -12.24
C ALA A 163 -4.67 4.18 -13.06
N CYS A 164 -3.95 3.20 -12.50
CA CYS A 164 -3.71 1.89 -13.10
C CYS A 164 -3.74 0.82 -12.01
N PHE A 165 -4.85 0.08 -11.88
CA PHE A 165 -4.84 -1.04 -10.91
C PHE A 165 -3.77 -2.06 -11.29
N LYS A 166 -3.14 -2.68 -10.30
CA LYS A 166 -2.21 -3.79 -10.51
C LYS A 166 -2.23 -4.78 -9.33
N HIS A 167 -1.82 -6.02 -9.46
CA HIS A 167 -1.49 -6.72 -10.70
C HIS A 167 -2.64 -7.66 -11.02
N PHE A 168 -3.30 -7.50 -12.17
CA PHE A 168 -4.47 -8.29 -12.51
C PHE A 168 -4.04 -9.67 -13.04
N ILE A 169 -4.24 -10.80 -12.34
CA ILE A 169 -4.83 -10.94 -11.00
C ILE A 169 -4.13 -12.04 -10.19
N SER A 170 -4.32 -12.01 -8.87
CA SER A 170 -3.93 -13.04 -7.90
C SER A 170 -2.43 -13.18 -7.69
N TYR A 171 -1.67 -12.10 -7.86
CA TYR A 171 -0.21 -12.19 -7.81
C TYR A 171 0.32 -12.46 -6.39
N SER A 172 -0.44 -12.08 -5.37
CA SER A 172 -0.14 -12.23 -3.95
C SER A 172 -0.34 -13.63 -3.35
N ASP A 173 -0.65 -14.63 -4.16
CA ASP A 173 -0.76 -16.04 -3.74
C ASP A 173 0.20 -16.97 -4.49
N PRO A 174 1.52 -16.69 -4.50
CA PRO A 174 2.47 -17.63 -5.06
C PRO A 174 2.52 -18.89 -4.19
N THR A 175 2.49 -20.06 -4.83
CA THR A 175 2.52 -21.36 -4.11
C THR A 175 3.75 -21.54 -3.21
N SER A 176 4.89 -20.94 -3.56
CA SER A 176 6.12 -20.96 -2.77
C SER A 176 6.30 -19.77 -1.81
N GLY A 177 5.47 -18.74 -1.92
CA GLY A 177 5.71 -17.45 -1.26
C GLY A 177 6.71 -16.53 -1.95
N LEU A 178 7.28 -16.92 -3.10
CA LEU A 178 8.27 -16.13 -3.82
C LEU A 178 7.66 -15.29 -4.94
N ASP A 179 8.26 -14.13 -5.21
CA ASP A 179 7.88 -13.23 -6.29
C ASP A 179 7.93 -13.91 -7.67
N GLN A 180 6.94 -13.60 -8.51
CA GLN A 180 6.72 -14.15 -9.85
C GLN A 180 6.51 -15.66 -9.93
N ASP A 181 6.38 -16.37 -8.81
CA ASP A 181 5.99 -17.78 -8.84
C ASP A 181 4.48 -17.94 -9.10
N ASN A 182 4.09 -19.09 -9.63
CA ASN A 182 2.71 -19.31 -10.08
C ASN A 182 1.72 -19.46 -8.92
N SER A 183 0.45 -19.22 -9.24
CA SER A 183 -0.68 -19.37 -8.32
C SER A 183 -1.63 -20.48 -8.77
N GLU A 184 -2.14 -21.25 -7.81
CA GLU A 184 -3.15 -22.28 -8.04
C GLU A 184 -4.37 -22.00 -7.15
N LEU A 185 -5.48 -21.60 -7.77
CA LEU A 185 -6.68 -21.11 -7.10
C LEU A 185 -7.94 -21.71 -7.71
N SER A 186 -8.92 -22.06 -6.87
CA SER A 186 -10.25 -22.38 -7.38
C SER A 186 -10.95 -21.14 -7.96
N SER A 187 -11.87 -21.32 -8.92
CA SER A 187 -12.72 -20.22 -9.43
C SER A 187 -13.44 -19.48 -8.30
N TYR A 188 -13.84 -20.23 -7.27
CA TYR A 188 -14.41 -19.69 -6.05
C TYR A 188 -13.48 -18.65 -5.39
N GLU A 189 -12.20 -18.98 -5.19
CA GLU A 189 -11.24 -18.10 -4.54
C GLU A 189 -10.94 -16.87 -5.38
N ILE A 190 -10.81 -17.05 -6.70
CA ILE A 190 -10.64 -15.95 -7.64
C ILE A 190 -11.81 -14.97 -7.49
N LEU A 191 -13.06 -15.45 -7.56
CA LEU A 191 -14.25 -14.58 -7.54
C LEU A 191 -14.55 -13.99 -6.16
N ASN A 192 -14.29 -14.70 -5.07
CA ASN A 192 -14.70 -14.26 -3.73
C ASN A 192 -13.60 -13.54 -2.95
N TYR A 193 -12.32 -13.73 -3.32
CA TYR A 193 -11.20 -13.12 -2.59
C TYR A 193 -10.40 -12.14 -3.44
N PHE A 194 -9.96 -12.53 -4.64
CA PHE A 194 -9.03 -11.70 -5.42
C PHE A 194 -9.72 -10.72 -6.37
N MET A 195 -10.87 -11.08 -6.92
CA MET A 195 -11.66 -10.25 -7.84
C MET A 195 -12.29 -9.00 -7.20
N PRO A 196 -12.85 -9.05 -5.97
CA PRO A 196 -13.64 -7.93 -5.43
C PRO A 196 -12.95 -6.56 -5.48
N PRO A 197 -11.64 -6.42 -5.16
CA PRO A 197 -10.96 -5.14 -5.33
C PRO A 197 -10.92 -4.61 -6.76
N PHE A 198 -10.75 -5.48 -7.76
CA PHE A 198 -10.78 -5.06 -9.16
C PHE A 198 -12.18 -4.71 -9.63
N LYS A 199 -13.22 -5.37 -9.11
CA LYS A 199 -14.61 -4.92 -9.33
C LYS A 199 -14.82 -3.51 -8.79
N ALA A 200 -14.39 -3.23 -7.55
CA ALA A 200 -14.48 -1.90 -6.96
C ALA A 200 -13.71 -0.85 -7.78
N ALA A 201 -12.53 -1.20 -8.29
CA ALA A 201 -11.77 -0.33 -9.20
C ALA A 201 -12.52 -0.01 -10.51
N VAL A 202 -13.17 -1.01 -11.11
CA VAL A 202 -13.99 -0.78 -12.33
C VAL A 202 -15.20 0.09 -12.02
N GLU A 203 -15.83 -0.10 -10.86
CA GLU A 203 -16.97 0.71 -10.40
C GLU A 203 -16.57 2.16 -10.08
N ALA A 204 -15.32 2.38 -9.66
CA ALA A 204 -14.69 3.70 -9.51
C ALA A 204 -14.26 4.34 -10.87
N ASP A 205 -14.70 3.80 -12.01
CA ASP A 205 -14.31 4.22 -13.37
C ASP A 205 -12.78 4.32 -13.54
N VAL A 206 -12.03 3.30 -13.14
CA VAL A 206 -10.57 3.27 -13.37
C VAL A 206 -10.23 3.29 -14.87
N TRP A 207 -9.28 4.14 -15.28
CA TRP A 207 -8.99 4.39 -16.70
C TRP A 207 -8.00 3.40 -17.30
N SER A 208 -7.20 2.71 -16.48
CA SER A 208 -6.26 1.70 -16.94
C SER A 208 -6.03 0.57 -15.93
N GLY A 209 -5.41 -0.51 -16.37
CA GLY A 209 -5.01 -1.64 -15.54
C GLY A 209 -3.75 -2.32 -16.06
N MET A 210 -3.04 -3.01 -15.18
CA MET A 210 -1.80 -3.72 -15.47
C MET A 210 -1.96 -5.23 -15.27
N GLY A 211 -1.29 -5.99 -16.13
CA GLY A 211 -1.13 -7.44 -16.04
C GLY A 211 -0.30 -7.92 -14.86
N THR A 212 0.09 -9.20 -14.91
CA THR A 212 1.01 -9.82 -13.95
C THR A 212 1.88 -10.87 -14.63
N PHE A 213 3.04 -11.17 -14.04
CA PHE A 213 4.03 -12.11 -14.58
C PHE A 213 3.60 -13.58 -14.58
N ILE A 214 2.66 -13.94 -13.69
CA ILE A 214 2.45 -15.34 -13.28
C ILE A 214 1.60 -16.15 -14.25
N ALA A 215 1.67 -17.48 -14.12
CA ALA A 215 0.59 -18.36 -14.55
C ALA A 215 -0.39 -18.59 -13.42
N LEU A 216 -1.67 -18.43 -13.72
CA LEU A 216 -2.78 -18.77 -12.84
C LEU A 216 -3.40 -20.06 -13.34
N ASN A 217 -3.41 -21.09 -12.48
CA ASN A 217 -3.88 -22.44 -12.84
C ASN A 217 -3.23 -22.94 -14.14
N LYS A 218 -1.90 -22.81 -14.22
CA LYS A 218 -1.04 -23.25 -15.34
C LYS A 218 -1.19 -22.45 -16.65
N VAL A 219 -2.01 -21.40 -16.69
CA VAL A 219 -2.15 -20.53 -17.85
C VAL A 219 -1.53 -19.16 -17.55
N PRO A 220 -0.42 -18.77 -18.22
CA PRO A 220 0.18 -17.44 -18.09
C PRO A 220 -0.84 -16.33 -18.33
N LEU A 221 -0.90 -15.30 -17.48
CA LEU A 221 -1.86 -14.20 -17.65
C LEU A 221 -1.70 -13.50 -19.02
N ALA A 222 -0.46 -13.37 -19.51
CA ALA A 222 -0.13 -12.95 -20.87
C ALA A 222 -0.83 -13.73 -22.00
N ALA A 223 -1.42 -14.89 -21.73
CA ALA A 223 -2.20 -15.70 -22.67
C ALA A 223 -3.56 -16.16 -22.11
N ASN A 224 -4.00 -15.66 -20.95
CA ASN A 224 -5.18 -16.17 -20.24
C ASN A 224 -6.47 -15.48 -20.69
N GLU A 225 -7.13 -16.06 -21.69
CA GLU A 225 -8.38 -15.54 -22.25
C GLU A 225 -9.52 -15.46 -21.24
N LEU A 226 -9.64 -16.45 -20.35
CA LEU A 226 -10.71 -16.50 -19.36
C LEU A 226 -10.62 -15.31 -18.39
N MET A 227 -9.42 -14.96 -17.92
CA MET A 227 -9.25 -13.79 -17.06
C MET A 227 -9.39 -12.47 -17.84
N HIS A 228 -8.78 -12.36 -19.02
CA HIS A 228 -8.75 -11.10 -19.77
C HIS A 228 -10.04 -10.74 -20.49
N ARG A 229 -10.76 -11.72 -21.04
CA ARG A 229 -11.98 -11.50 -21.83
C ARG A 229 -13.21 -11.94 -21.06
N GLY A 230 -13.16 -13.11 -20.41
CA GLY A 230 -14.24 -13.61 -19.56
C GLY A 230 -14.46 -12.71 -18.35
N LEU A 231 -13.51 -12.69 -17.42
CA LEU A 231 -13.64 -11.93 -16.16
C LEU A 231 -13.56 -10.42 -16.39
N LEU A 232 -12.43 -9.91 -16.87
CA LEU A 232 -12.16 -8.47 -16.87
C LEU A 232 -13.11 -7.67 -17.80
N ARG A 233 -13.28 -8.13 -19.05
CA ARG A 233 -14.07 -7.39 -20.05
C ARG A 233 -15.54 -7.81 -20.07
N GLY A 234 -15.82 -9.09 -19.85
CA GLY A 234 -17.16 -9.66 -19.79
C GLY A 234 -17.84 -9.37 -18.46
N ASP A 235 -17.43 -10.09 -17.41
CA ASP A 235 -18.10 -10.08 -16.11
C ASP A 235 -17.98 -8.73 -15.38
N LEU A 236 -16.78 -8.14 -15.35
CA LEU A 236 -16.53 -6.85 -14.69
C LEU A 236 -16.86 -5.66 -15.59
N GLY A 237 -16.89 -5.85 -16.90
CA GLY A 237 -17.22 -4.78 -17.83
C GLY A 237 -16.15 -3.70 -17.99
N PHE A 238 -14.89 -3.94 -17.61
CA PHE A 238 -13.81 -2.95 -17.67
C PHE A 238 -13.65 -2.33 -19.07
N LYS A 239 -13.71 -1.00 -19.16
CA LYS A 239 -13.63 -0.26 -20.43
C LYS A 239 -12.30 0.49 -20.63
N GLY A 240 -11.45 0.52 -19.63
CA GLY A 240 -10.16 1.21 -19.67
C GLY A 240 -9.09 0.48 -20.48
N LEU A 241 -7.91 1.05 -20.51
CA LEU A 241 -6.74 0.51 -21.20
C LEU A 241 -6.04 -0.58 -20.38
N MET A 242 -5.64 -1.71 -21.00
CA MET A 242 -4.74 -2.68 -20.35
C MET A 242 -3.30 -2.53 -20.85
N VAL A 243 -2.35 -2.49 -19.94
CA VAL A 243 -0.91 -2.60 -20.21
C VAL A 243 -0.35 -3.88 -19.61
N THR A 244 0.60 -4.51 -20.27
CA THR A 244 1.33 -5.64 -19.68
C THR A 244 2.21 -5.17 -18.54
N ASP A 245 2.58 -6.07 -17.64
CA ASP A 245 3.73 -5.82 -16.76
C ASP A 245 5.05 -5.89 -17.58
N PHE A 246 6.18 -5.65 -16.91
CA PHE A 246 7.51 -5.56 -17.51
C PHE A 246 7.86 -6.82 -18.32
N ASN A 247 7.98 -6.67 -19.63
CA ASN A 247 8.39 -7.74 -20.55
C ASN A 247 7.46 -8.98 -20.55
N GLU A 248 6.23 -8.86 -20.04
CA GLU A 248 5.33 -9.99 -19.73
C GLU A 248 5.07 -10.92 -20.92
N ILE A 249 4.83 -10.37 -22.12
CA ILE A 249 4.58 -11.18 -23.33
C ILE A 249 5.79 -12.04 -23.67
N ASN A 250 7.01 -11.51 -23.54
CA ASN A 250 8.22 -12.26 -23.85
C ASN A 250 8.46 -13.40 -22.83
N LEU A 251 7.90 -13.30 -21.62
CA LEU A 251 7.95 -14.39 -20.64
C LEU A 251 7.20 -15.64 -21.11
N LEU A 252 6.22 -15.53 -22.04
CA LEU A 252 5.59 -16.69 -22.68
C LEU A 252 6.63 -17.63 -23.32
N GLN A 253 7.68 -17.06 -23.91
CA GLN A 253 8.78 -17.78 -24.53
C GLN A 253 9.92 -18.07 -23.55
N SER A 254 10.36 -17.07 -22.78
CA SER A 254 11.61 -17.14 -22.03
C SER A 254 11.47 -17.87 -20.69
N ARG A 255 10.30 -17.79 -20.05
CA ARG A 255 10.03 -18.34 -18.72
C ARG A 255 8.97 -19.44 -18.73
N HIS A 256 7.78 -19.14 -19.26
CA HIS A 256 6.63 -20.04 -19.27
C HIS A 256 6.75 -21.16 -20.31
N ARG A 257 7.63 -21.00 -21.31
CA ARG A 257 7.94 -22.00 -22.35
C ARG A 257 6.71 -22.54 -23.11
N VAL A 258 5.68 -21.71 -23.30
CA VAL A 258 4.44 -22.09 -24.03
C VAL A 258 4.54 -21.85 -25.54
N VAL A 259 5.57 -21.15 -25.99
CA VAL A 259 5.87 -20.84 -27.40
C VAL A 259 7.37 -20.87 -27.66
N LYS A 260 7.79 -21.00 -28.92
CA LYS A 260 9.21 -21.12 -29.32
C LYS A 260 9.86 -19.78 -29.67
N THR A 261 9.07 -18.82 -30.15
CA THR A 261 9.59 -17.52 -30.64
C THR A 261 8.84 -16.32 -30.07
N THR A 262 9.48 -15.15 -30.09
CA THR A 262 8.82 -13.86 -29.78
C THR A 262 7.62 -13.58 -30.70
N LEU A 263 7.68 -13.98 -31.97
CA LEU A 263 6.57 -13.82 -32.92
C LEU A 263 5.34 -14.60 -32.46
N GLU A 264 5.53 -15.86 -32.07
CA GLU A 264 4.47 -16.72 -31.52
C GLU A 264 3.94 -16.21 -30.17
N ALA A 265 4.81 -15.64 -29.31
CA ALA A 265 4.39 -15.03 -28.06
C ALA A 265 3.44 -13.84 -28.28
N VAL A 266 3.81 -12.94 -29.21
CA VAL A 266 2.96 -11.79 -29.58
C VAL A 266 1.65 -12.25 -30.21
N GLU A 267 1.69 -13.25 -31.10
CA GLU A 267 0.48 -13.82 -31.71
C GLU A 267 -0.47 -14.40 -30.66
N LEU A 268 0.05 -15.27 -29.79
CA LEU A 268 -0.73 -15.90 -28.74
C LEU A 268 -1.40 -14.85 -27.85
N SER A 269 -0.59 -13.93 -27.29
CA SER A 269 -1.09 -12.90 -26.39
C SER A 269 -2.13 -11.99 -27.03
N MET A 270 -1.87 -11.49 -28.24
CA MET A 270 -2.79 -10.56 -28.91
C MET A 270 -4.11 -11.21 -29.34
N ASN A 271 -4.09 -12.51 -29.62
CA ASN A 271 -5.31 -13.26 -29.95
C ASN A 271 -6.13 -13.60 -28.69
N THR A 272 -5.50 -14.05 -27.60
CA THR A 272 -6.24 -14.53 -26.42
C THR A 272 -6.57 -13.42 -25.42
N THR A 273 -5.76 -12.37 -25.32
CA THR A 273 -5.91 -11.34 -24.27
C THR A 273 -6.45 -10.00 -24.78
N SER A 274 -6.75 -9.12 -23.82
CA SER A 274 -7.24 -7.75 -24.05
C SER A 274 -6.20 -6.66 -23.77
N TYR A 275 -4.90 -6.98 -23.80
CA TYR A 275 -3.81 -5.99 -23.71
C TYR A 275 -3.85 -4.98 -24.86
N ASP A 276 -3.61 -3.71 -24.54
CA ASP A 276 -3.58 -2.62 -25.51
C ASP A 276 -2.17 -2.07 -25.71
N ILE A 277 -1.39 -2.05 -24.63
CA ILE A 277 0.02 -1.67 -24.61
C ILE A 277 0.85 -2.87 -24.13
N SER A 278 1.91 -3.18 -24.88
CA SER A 278 2.93 -4.13 -24.44
C SER A 278 4.14 -3.35 -23.93
N MET A 279 4.52 -3.59 -22.68
CA MET A 279 5.73 -3.06 -22.07
C MET A 279 6.92 -3.96 -22.47
N VAL A 280 7.36 -3.85 -23.74
CA VAL A 280 8.65 -4.39 -24.18
C VAL A 280 9.68 -3.28 -24.02
N PRO A 281 10.51 -3.34 -22.96
CA PRO A 281 11.17 -2.16 -22.44
C PRO A 281 12.30 -1.64 -23.34
N SER A 282 12.95 -2.51 -24.11
CA SER A 282 14.25 -2.21 -24.71
C SER A 282 14.30 -2.13 -26.24
N ASP A 283 13.27 -2.58 -26.96
CA ASP A 283 13.32 -2.66 -28.43
C ASP A 283 11.94 -2.57 -29.13
N ASP A 284 11.97 -2.75 -30.46
CA ASP A 284 10.81 -2.67 -31.36
C ASP A 284 10.21 -4.03 -31.75
N SER A 285 10.63 -5.13 -31.10
CA SER A 285 10.27 -6.50 -31.49
C SER A 285 8.76 -6.71 -31.53
N PHE A 286 8.00 -6.15 -30.58
CA PHE A 286 6.54 -6.19 -30.57
C PHE A 286 5.93 -5.54 -31.82
N ILE A 287 6.48 -4.41 -32.27
CA ILE A 287 6.00 -3.69 -33.46
C ILE A 287 6.27 -4.53 -34.72
N ARG A 288 7.49 -5.07 -34.86
CA ARG A 288 7.87 -5.89 -36.01
C ARG A 288 7.03 -7.17 -36.08
N SER A 289 6.85 -7.87 -34.94
CA SER A 289 5.99 -9.05 -34.85
C SER A 289 4.54 -8.73 -35.21
N GLY A 290 3.96 -7.66 -34.65
CA GLY A 290 2.59 -7.24 -34.95
C GLY A 290 2.36 -6.94 -36.44
N LYS A 291 3.28 -6.20 -37.08
CA LYS A 291 3.21 -5.93 -38.53
C LYS A 291 3.27 -7.20 -39.36
N LEU A 292 4.18 -8.13 -39.00
CA LEU A 292 4.32 -9.40 -39.71
C LEU A 292 3.07 -10.27 -39.57
N LEU A 293 2.50 -10.37 -38.37
CA LEU A 293 1.29 -11.16 -38.13
C LEU A 293 0.08 -10.63 -38.90
N VAL A 294 -0.08 -9.31 -39.00
CA VAL A 294 -1.13 -8.70 -39.82
C VAL A 294 -0.90 -9.00 -41.31
N ALA A 295 0.32 -8.82 -41.80
CA ALA A 295 0.66 -9.11 -43.20
C ALA A 295 0.45 -10.59 -43.57
N GLN A 296 0.54 -11.50 -42.59
CA GLN A 296 0.30 -12.93 -42.73
C GLN A 296 -1.16 -13.35 -42.44
N ASN A 297 -2.07 -12.41 -42.18
CA ASN A 297 -3.46 -12.68 -41.76
C ASN A 297 -3.60 -13.55 -40.48
N ARG A 298 -2.60 -13.52 -39.61
CA ARG A 298 -2.55 -14.25 -38.32
C ARG A 298 -3.03 -13.41 -37.13
N LEU A 299 -3.14 -12.10 -37.32
CA LEU A 299 -3.71 -11.16 -36.37
C LEU A 299 -4.69 -10.22 -37.11
N PRO A 300 -6.00 -10.21 -36.75
CA PRO A 300 -6.96 -9.36 -37.44
C PRO A 300 -6.73 -7.88 -37.12
N GLU A 301 -6.79 -7.01 -38.14
CA GLU A 301 -6.60 -5.57 -37.97
C GLU A 301 -7.62 -4.94 -36.99
N ALA A 302 -8.84 -5.48 -36.94
CA ALA A 302 -9.86 -5.07 -35.99
C ALA A 302 -9.37 -5.13 -34.53
N ARG A 303 -8.58 -6.15 -34.17
CA ARG A 303 -8.00 -6.28 -32.82
C ARG A 303 -7.06 -5.11 -32.50
N LEU A 304 -6.28 -4.65 -33.48
CA LEU A 304 -5.41 -3.49 -33.30
C LEU A 304 -6.19 -2.17 -33.21
N ARG A 305 -7.29 -2.05 -33.99
CA ARG A 305 -8.17 -0.87 -33.93
C ARG A 305 -8.85 -0.72 -32.57
N GLU A 306 -9.26 -1.81 -31.94
CA GLU A 306 -9.80 -1.78 -30.57
C GLU A 306 -8.78 -1.22 -29.56
N SER A 307 -7.53 -1.68 -29.62
CA SER A 307 -6.49 -1.17 -28.73
C SER A 307 -6.12 0.28 -29.03
N ALA A 308 -6.02 0.65 -30.30
CA ALA A 308 -5.80 2.03 -30.70
C ALA A 308 -6.92 2.95 -30.17
N PHE A 309 -8.18 2.52 -30.24
CA PHE A 309 -9.32 3.26 -29.69
C PHE A 309 -9.16 3.53 -28.19
N ARG A 310 -8.84 2.50 -27.38
CA ARG A 310 -8.64 2.67 -25.93
C ARG A 310 -7.46 3.58 -25.59
N ILE A 311 -6.35 3.43 -26.31
CA ILE A 311 -5.17 4.29 -26.14
C ILE A 311 -5.51 5.75 -26.47
N MET A 312 -6.16 6.00 -27.60
CA MET A 312 -6.52 7.35 -28.02
C MET A 312 -7.56 7.97 -27.09
N LYS A 313 -8.55 7.18 -26.62
CA LYS A 313 -9.52 7.60 -25.61
C LYS A 313 -8.82 8.06 -24.33
N LEU A 314 -7.82 7.32 -23.84
CA LEU A 314 -7.06 7.71 -22.65
C LEU A 314 -6.27 9.01 -22.88
N LYS A 315 -5.55 9.13 -24.00
CA LYS A 315 -4.79 10.35 -24.34
C LYS A 315 -5.68 11.59 -24.45
N LEU A 316 -6.88 11.44 -25.00
CA LEU A 316 -7.88 12.51 -25.07
C LEU A 316 -8.45 12.84 -23.68
N LYS A 317 -8.76 11.82 -22.85
CA LYS A 317 -9.25 12.02 -21.47
C LYS A 317 -8.22 12.76 -20.61
N LEU A 318 -6.93 12.52 -20.85
CA LEU A 318 -5.80 13.21 -20.21
C LEU A 318 -5.45 14.57 -20.84
N ASN A 319 -6.19 15.00 -21.86
CA ASN A 319 -5.98 16.26 -22.59
C ASN A 319 -4.56 16.43 -23.18
N LEU A 320 -3.90 15.33 -23.58
CA LEU A 320 -2.49 15.38 -24.00
C LEU A 320 -2.27 16.02 -25.38
N PHE A 321 -3.33 16.20 -26.17
CA PHE A 321 -3.23 16.87 -27.48
C PHE A 321 -3.08 18.38 -27.33
N ASP A 322 -3.76 18.97 -26.36
CA ASP A 322 -3.70 20.41 -26.08
C ASP A 322 -2.63 20.74 -25.03
N VAL A 323 -2.46 19.87 -24.02
CA VAL A 323 -1.48 20.03 -22.95
C VAL A 323 -0.61 18.76 -22.81
N PRO A 324 0.42 18.59 -23.67
CA PRO A 324 1.24 17.38 -23.70
C PRO A 324 2.08 17.13 -22.44
N VAL A 325 2.33 18.16 -21.63
CA VAL A 325 3.08 18.11 -20.36
C VAL A 325 2.27 18.83 -19.26
N PRO A 326 1.29 18.16 -18.63
CA PRO A 326 0.36 18.77 -17.67
C PRO A 326 1.04 19.26 -16.38
N GLY A 327 0.29 19.95 -15.51
CA GLY A 327 0.69 20.19 -14.12
C GLY A 327 1.67 21.33 -13.85
N ALA A 328 1.89 22.25 -14.80
CA ALA A 328 2.73 23.44 -14.57
C ALA A 328 2.21 24.30 -13.39
N ASP A 329 0.90 24.32 -13.23
CA ASP A 329 0.12 25.09 -12.25
C ASP A 329 0.26 24.58 -10.81
N VAL A 330 0.68 23.33 -10.62
CA VAL A 330 0.81 22.69 -9.29
C VAL A 330 2.27 22.52 -8.84
N VAL A 331 3.26 22.92 -9.65
CA VAL A 331 4.69 22.79 -9.31
C VAL A 331 5.05 23.47 -7.99
N SER A 332 4.45 24.63 -7.69
CA SER A 332 4.72 25.37 -6.45
C SER A 332 4.13 24.72 -5.19
N GLN A 333 3.30 23.69 -5.34
CA GLN A 333 2.66 22.97 -4.24
C GLN A 333 3.44 21.71 -3.81
N LEU A 334 4.48 21.35 -4.58
CA LEU A 334 5.29 20.17 -4.31
C LEU A 334 5.88 20.21 -2.90
N GLY A 335 5.63 19.15 -2.12
CA GLY A 335 6.14 19.06 -0.76
C GLY A 335 5.53 20.04 0.25
N ASP A 336 4.36 20.62 -0.04
CA ASP A 336 3.69 21.56 0.85
C ASP A 336 3.29 20.95 2.21
N GLU A 337 3.01 21.83 3.18
CA GLU A 337 2.64 21.44 4.54
C GLU A 337 1.37 20.56 4.57
N ALA A 338 0.41 20.79 3.68
CA ALA A 338 -0.80 19.98 3.59
C ALA A 338 -0.50 18.51 3.23
N SER A 339 0.46 18.27 2.34
CA SER A 339 0.91 16.91 1.99
C SER A 339 1.67 16.26 3.13
N GLN A 340 2.53 17.03 3.81
CA GLN A 340 3.30 16.56 4.95
C GLN A 340 2.38 16.14 6.10
N LEU A 341 1.35 16.94 6.40
CA LEU A 341 0.35 16.64 7.42
C LEU A 341 -0.49 15.41 7.06
N ALA A 342 -0.83 15.22 5.78
CA ALA A 342 -1.55 14.03 5.34
C ALA A 342 -0.70 12.76 5.49
N ALA A 343 0.58 12.81 5.12
CA ALA A 343 1.51 11.69 5.30
C ALA A 343 1.75 11.38 6.79
N LEU A 344 1.95 12.41 7.61
CA LEU A 344 2.06 12.26 9.07
C LEU A 344 0.79 11.66 9.68
N GLY A 345 -0.40 12.10 9.24
CA GLY A 345 -1.68 11.58 9.72
C GLY A 345 -1.84 10.08 9.47
N ILE A 346 -1.51 9.60 8.26
CA ILE A 346 -1.48 8.16 7.96
C ILE A 346 -0.42 7.47 8.82
N ALA A 347 0.78 8.04 8.95
CA ALA A 347 1.85 7.42 9.74
C ALA A 347 1.41 7.24 11.21
N GLN A 348 0.83 8.27 11.82
CA GLN A 348 0.34 8.25 13.20
C GLN A 348 -0.82 7.26 13.40
N GLU A 349 -1.83 7.28 12.53
CA GLU A 349 -3.01 6.40 12.64
C GLU A 349 -2.68 4.93 12.30
N SER A 350 -1.63 4.67 11.52
CA SER A 350 -1.19 3.31 11.15
C SER A 350 -0.37 2.57 12.21
N MET A 351 0.05 3.24 13.29
CA MET A 351 0.83 2.60 14.35
C MET A 351 -0.03 1.60 15.12
N VAL A 352 0.33 0.32 15.06
CA VAL A 352 -0.42 -0.76 15.73
C VAL A 352 0.29 -1.14 17.02
N LEU A 353 -0.32 -0.84 18.17
CA LEU A 353 0.19 -1.28 19.47
C LEU A 353 -0.24 -2.73 19.72
N LEU A 354 0.70 -3.67 19.69
CA LEU A 354 0.41 -5.11 19.75
C LEU A 354 0.57 -5.71 21.14
N LYS A 355 1.37 -5.06 21.98
CA LYS A 355 1.59 -5.46 23.38
C LYS A 355 1.90 -4.22 24.21
N ASN A 356 1.38 -4.14 25.42
CA ASN A 356 1.72 -3.09 26.40
C ASN A 356 1.57 -3.61 27.84
N GLN A 357 2.47 -4.51 28.24
CA GLN A 357 2.54 -5.08 29.57
C GLN A 357 2.90 -3.99 30.59
N ASP A 358 2.29 -4.05 31.79
CA ASP A 358 2.51 -3.13 32.91
C ASP A 358 2.31 -1.64 32.56
N ASN A 359 1.60 -1.34 31.47
CA ASN A 359 1.40 0.01 30.94
C ASN A 359 2.74 0.79 30.81
N VAL A 360 3.78 0.10 30.30
CA VAL A 360 5.09 0.73 30.07
C VAL A 360 4.97 1.94 29.14
N LEU A 361 4.16 1.82 28.08
CA LEU A 361 3.79 2.92 27.21
C LEU A 361 2.48 3.60 27.67
N PRO A 362 2.37 4.93 27.53
CA PRO A 362 3.38 5.84 26.97
C PRO A 362 4.54 6.14 27.94
N LEU A 363 5.70 6.47 27.36
CA LEU A 363 6.89 7.00 28.03
C LEU A 363 6.67 8.49 28.33
N THR A 364 5.92 8.78 29.39
CA THR A 364 5.68 10.14 29.86
C THR A 364 7.00 10.90 30.07
N PRO A 365 7.00 12.25 30.07
CA PRO A 365 8.22 13.04 30.26
C PRO A 365 9.06 12.64 31.49
N GLU A 366 8.40 12.18 32.56
CA GLU A 366 9.04 11.65 33.77
C GLU A 366 9.84 10.35 33.50
N LYS A 367 9.31 9.46 32.64
CA LYS A 367 9.96 8.22 32.20
C LYS A 367 11.05 8.47 31.14
N ALA A 368 10.97 9.58 30.42
CA ALA A 368 11.80 9.85 29.26
C ALA A 368 13.30 10.04 29.59
N ALA A 369 13.65 10.39 30.83
CA ALA A 369 15.03 10.53 31.27
C ALA A 369 15.83 9.21 31.34
N SER A 370 15.17 8.06 31.12
CA SER A 370 15.72 6.72 31.28
C SER A 370 15.58 5.87 30.01
N ILE A 371 15.68 6.50 28.84
CA ILE A 371 15.55 5.85 27.53
C ILE A 371 16.92 5.49 26.94
N PHE A 372 17.04 4.24 26.49
CA PHE A 372 18.06 3.79 25.56
C PHE A 372 17.43 3.43 24.21
N LEU A 373 17.84 4.11 23.14
CA LEU A 373 17.39 3.85 21.77
C LEU A 373 18.45 3.05 21.00
N THR A 374 18.03 1.99 20.32
CA THR A 374 18.93 1.12 19.55
C THR A 374 18.22 0.41 18.40
N GLY A 375 18.97 -0.26 17.53
CA GLY A 375 18.48 -1.07 16.43
C GLY A 375 18.71 -0.46 15.04
N SER A 376 18.73 -1.36 14.04
CA SER A 376 19.11 -1.05 12.65
C SER A 376 18.27 0.04 11.99
N SER A 377 17.01 0.17 12.39
CA SER A 377 16.05 1.13 11.79
C SER A 377 15.92 2.43 12.60
N ALA A 378 16.59 2.55 13.75
CA ALA A 378 16.43 3.70 14.64
C ALA A 378 16.89 5.04 14.04
N ASP A 379 17.89 5.02 13.14
CA ASP A 379 18.42 6.23 12.49
C ASP A 379 18.34 6.19 10.95
N SER A 380 17.38 5.44 10.39
CA SER A 380 17.21 5.29 8.95
C SER A 380 15.79 5.64 8.50
N ILE A 381 15.64 6.73 7.74
CA ILE A 381 14.37 7.03 7.04
C ILE A 381 14.17 6.04 5.89
N GLY A 382 15.23 5.72 5.15
CA GLY A 382 15.16 4.77 4.03
C GLY A 382 14.60 3.40 4.41
N LEU A 383 15.03 2.83 5.54
CA LEU A 383 14.50 1.55 6.03
C LEU A 383 13.02 1.65 6.43
N MET A 384 12.58 2.80 6.96
CA MET A 384 11.15 3.03 7.25
C MET A 384 10.31 3.24 5.98
N CYS A 385 10.91 3.61 4.85
CA CYS A 385 10.20 3.78 3.57
C CYS A 385 10.13 2.47 2.78
N GLY A 386 11.17 1.63 2.84
CA GLY A 386 11.25 0.36 2.11
C GLY A 386 11.50 0.54 0.61
N GLY A 387 11.03 -0.41 -0.20
CA GLY A 387 11.13 -0.33 -1.66
C GLY A 387 10.30 0.78 -2.27
N TRP A 388 10.44 1.01 -3.58
CA TRP A 388 9.71 2.05 -4.32
C TRP A 388 9.84 3.46 -3.71
N SER A 389 11.00 3.75 -3.12
CA SER A 389 11.28 4.98 -2.36
C SER A 389 12.58 5.61 -2.83
N LEU A 390 12.49 6.63 -3.69
CA LEU A 390 13.60 7.30 -4.40
C LEU A 390 14.35 6.40 -5.40
N TRP A 391 14.69 5.18 -4.99
CA TRP A 391 15.16 4.09 -5.82
C TRP A 391 14.15 2.95 -5.83
N TRP A 392 14.20 2.13 -6.89
CA TRP A 392 13.38 0.92 -7.01
C TRP A 392 13.51 0.01 -5.78
N GLN A 393 14.74 -0.35 -5.41
CA GLN A 393 15.03 -1.19 -4.24
C GLN A 393 14.97 -0.44 -2.90
N GLY A 394 14.68 0.86 -2.93
CA GLY A 394 14.79 1.74 -1.76
C GLY A 394 16.23 2.04 -1.37
N THR A 395 16.42 2.46 -0.13
CA THR A 395 17.74 2.80 0.43
C THR A 395 17.73 2.62 1.96
N TYR A 396 18.89 2.66 2.60
CA TYR A 396 19.02 2.78 4.06
C TYR A 396 19.35 4.22 4.49
N MET A 397 19.56 5.14 3.55
CA MET A 397 20.01 6.51 3.85
C MET A 397 18.88 7.38 4.43
N SER A 398 19.26 8.39 5.23
CA SER A 398 18.31 9.38 5.78
C SER A 398 18.50 10.77 5.15
N ASP A 399 19.71 11.12 4.75
CA ASP A 399 20.08 12.47 4.31
C ASP A 399 19.54 12.85 2.92
N VAL A 400 18.98 11.88 2.19
CA VAL A 400 18.32 12.06 0.89
C VAL A 400 16.80 12.30 1.03
N PHE A 401 16.24 12.13 2.23
CA PHE A 401 14.87 12.49 2.56
C PHE A 401 14.87 13.84 3.28
N ARG A 402 14.24 14.85 2.68
CA ARG A 402 14.45 16.26 3.06
C ARG A 402 13.38 16.82 3.99
N LEU A 403 12.25 16.14 4.14
CA LEU A 403 11.08 16.65 4.87
C LEU A 403 10.90 15.95 6.22
N GLY A 404 11.20 14.66 6.26
CA GLY A 404 11.03 13.80 7.43
C GLY A 404 12.21 13.74 8.40
N ALA A 405 12.08 12.87 9.40
CA ALA A 405 13.12 12.58 10.39
C ALA A 405 13.13 11.09 10.74
N SER A 406 14.33 10.55 11.01
CA SER A 406 14.47 9.22 11.62
C SER A 406 13.89 9.19 13.04
N VAL A 407 13.69 8.01 13.63
CA VAL A 407 13.23 7.89 15.02
C VAL A 407 14.19 8.61 15.98
N ARG A 408 15.50 8.41 15.81
CA ARG A 408 16.53 9.08 16.62
C ARG A 408 16.43 10.60 16.50
N LYS A 409 16.30 11.14 15.28
CA LYS A 409 16.26 12.59 15.08
C LYS A 409 14.95 13.22 15.57
N ALA A 410 13.84 12.51 15.39
CA ALA A 410 12.54 12.92 15.94
C ALA A 410 12.55 12.91 17.48
N MET A 411 13.20 11.91 18.10
CA MET A 411 13.36 11.82 19.55
C MET A 411 14.25 12.95 20.09
N GLU A 412 15.40 13.20 19.44
CA GLU A 412 16.28 14.34 19.76
C GLU A 412 15.53 15.68 19.73
N THR A 413 14.77 15.91 18.66
CA THR A 413 14.01 17.16 18.49
C THR A 413 12.90 17.28 19.53
N THR A 414 12.16 16.19 19.76
CA THR A 414 11.01 16.18 20.68
C THR A 414 11.42 16.32 22.14
N LEU A 415 12.53 15.69 22.56
CA LEU A 415 13.01 15.74 23.95
C LEU A 415 13.88 16.98 24.23
N GLY A 416 14.27 17.74 23.20
CA GLY A 416 15.04 18.98 23.34
C GLY A 416 16.56 18.77 23.41
N GLY A 417 17.08 17.74 22.75
CA GLY A 417 18.52 17.52 22.56
C GLY A 417 18.96 16.05 22.63
N PRO A 418 20.16 15.71 22.10
CA PRO A 418 20.65 14.34 22.04
C PRO A 418 21.04 13.78 23.42
N ASP A 419 21.34 14.64 24.40
CA ASP A 419 21.75 14.23 25.75
C ASP A 419 20.57 13.78 26.64
N LYS A 420 19.35 13.78 26.09
CA LYS A 420 18.11 13.42 26.81
C LYS A 420 17.81 11.93 26.82
N PHE A 421 18.50 11.17 25.97
CA PHE A 421 18.42 9.72 25.87
C PHE A 421 19.78 9.19 25.43
N SER A 422 20.04 7.90 25.60
CA SER A 422 21.24 7.26 25.06
C SER A 422 20.94 6.59 23.72
N TYR A 423 21.92 6.58 22.82
CA TYR A 423 21.79 5.95 21.51
C TYR A 423 23.01 5.11 21.15
N TYR A 424 22.73 3.89 20.67
CA TYR A 424 23.74 3.02 20.07
C TYR A 424 23.10 2.19 18.97
N HIS A 425 23.69 2.16 17.78
CA HIS A 425 23.13 1.45 16.62
C HIS A 425 22.90 -0.04 16.93
N GLY A 426 23.89 -0.72 17.49
CA GLY A 426 23.74 -2.07 18.03
C GLY A 426 23.98 -3.15 16.98
N PHE A 427 23.18 -3.17 15.91
CA PHE A 427 23.26 -4.15 14.84
C PHE A 427 22.75 -3.59 13.50
N ASP A 428 23.21 -4.15 12.38
CA ASP A 428 22.73 -3.84 11.03
C ASP A 428 21.52 -4.72 10.62
N THR A 429 21.00 -4.57 9.40
CA THR A 429 19.83 -5.33 8.93
C THR A 429 20.06 -6.84 8.78
N ASP A 430 21.31 -7.31 8.83
CA ASP A 430 21.67 -8.74 8.80
C ASP A 430 21.89 -9.31 10.21
N GLY A 431 21.77 -8.47 11.24
CA GLY A 431 21.95 -8.84 12.65
C GLY A 431 23.41 -8.88 13.08
N LEU A 432 24.32 -8.29 12.31
CA LEU A 432 25.73 -8.17 12.68
C LEU A 432 25.91 -6.95 13.59
N LEU A 433 26.73 -7.08 14.64
CA LEU A 433 26.95 -5.99 15.59
C LEU A 433 27.67 -4.81 14.93
N VAL A 434 27.09 -3.62 15.06
CA VAL A 434 27.67 -2.38 14.54
C VAL A 434 27.59 -1.24 15.55
N ASN A 435 28.54 -0.32 15.46
CA ASN A 435 28.53 0.93 16.20
C ASN A 435 27.83 2.06 15.41
N ASN A 436 27.81 3.27 15.97
CA ASN A 436 27.13 4.42 15.38
C ASN A 436 27.72 4.89 14.04
N ASP A 437 28.97 4.51 13.74
CA ASP A 437 29.64 4.80 12.47
C ASP A 437 29.50 3.66 11.45
N GLY A 438 28.71 2.62 11.77
CA GLY A 438 28.53 1.44 10.91
C GLY A 438 29.72 0.49 10.88
N LYS A 439 30.70 0.65 11.77
CA LYS A 439 31.83 -0.28 11.93
C LYS A 439 31.47 -1.38 12.92
N ALA A 440 32.31 -2.41 13.03
CA ALA A 440 32.13 -3.49 14.00
C ALA A 440 31.81 -2.95 15.40
N GLY A 441 30.68 -3.40 15.94
CA GLY A 441 30.16 -2.99 17.23
C GLY A 441 30.56 -3.93 18.36
N ASP A 442 30.28 -3.50 19.59
CA ASP A 442 30.45 -4.27 20.82
C ASP A 442 29.11 -4.43 21.56
N LEU A 443 28.77 -5.67 21.91
CA LEU A 443 27.55 -6.00 22.64
C LEU A 443 27.60 -5.52 24.11
N GLU A 444 28.78 -5.51 24.73
CA GLU A 444 28.91 -5.08 26.13
C GLU A 444 28.64 -3.58 26.28
N THR A 445 29.04 -2.78 25.30
CA THR A 445 28.65 -1.36 25.20
C THR A 445 27.12 -1.19 25.22
N ALA A 446 26.40 -1.96 24.40
CA ALA A 446 24.94 -1.91 24.36
C ALA A 446 24.30 -2.35 25.70
N LYS A 447 24.81 -3.43 26.31
CA LYS A 447 24.36 -3.89 27.63
C LYS A 447 24.61 -2.86 28.73
N ALA A 448 25.76 -2.17 28.70
CA ALA A 448 26.08 -1.14 29.67
C ALA A 448 25.15 0.08 29.57
N LEU A 449 24.70 0.42 28.37
CA LEU A 449 23.67 1.46 28.16
C LEU A 449 22.30 0.99 28.62
N ALA A 450 21.89 -0.22 28.24
CA ALA A 450 20.63 -0.82 28.67
C ALA A 450 20.53 -0.96 30.20
N ALA A 451 21.60 -1.35 30.89
CA ALA A 451 21.62 -1.47 32.36
C ALA A 451 21.42 -0.13 33.08
N LYS A 452 21.68 1.00 32.41
CA LYS A 452 21.44 2.36 32.94
C LYS A 452 20.06 2.90 32.58
N ALA A 453 19.35 2.26 31.66
CA ALA A 453 18.05 2.70 31.16
C ALA A 453 16.94 1.80 31.68
N GLU A 454 15.88 2.40 32.21
CA GLU A 454 14.67 1.68 32.59
C GLU A 454 13.95 1.13 31.36
N TYR A 455 13.97 1.88 30.25
CA TYR A 455 13.30 1.52 29.01
C TYR A 455 14.30 1.47 27.86
N THR A 456 14.35 0.34 27.17
CA THR A 456 15.15 0.20 25.95
C THR A 456 14.22 0.02 24.75
N VAL A 457 14.24 1.00 23.85
CA VAL A 457 13.50 1.01 22.59
C VAL A 457 14.39 0.42 21.50
N VAL A 458 14.01 -0.75 20.98
CA VAL A 458 14.72 -1.43 19.90
C VAL A 458 13.89 -1.30 18.62
N VAL A 459 14.40 -0.55 17.64
CA VAL A 459 13.75 -0.33 16.35
C VAL A 459 14.43 -1.21 15.29
N LEU A 460 13.74 -2.24 14.84
CA LEU A 460 14.30 -3.27 13.96
C LEU A 460 13.26 -3.80 12.97
N GLY A 461 13.71 -4.59 12.00
CA GLY A 461 12.84 -5.28 11.05
C GLY A 461 13.61 -5.63 9.79
N GLU A 462 13.19 -5.13 8.64
CA GLU A 462 13.78 -5.52 7.35
C GLU A 462 14.70 -4.46 6.74
N ARG A 463 15.61 -4.89 5.86
CA ARG A 463 16.26 -4.01 4.89
C ARG A 463 15.22 -3.49 3.88
N ALA A 464 15.57 -2.45 3.12
CA ALA A 464 14.77 -2.07 1.95
C ALA A 464 14.93 -3.09 0.81
N TYR A 465 13.81 -3.39 0.13
CA TYR A 465 13.75 -4.29 -1.04
C TYR A 465 12.49 -4.00 -1.86
N ALA A 466 12.52 -4.39 -3.14
CA ALA A 466 11.32 -4.47 -3.97
C ALA A 466 11.35 -5.74 -4.84
N GLU A 467 10.18 -6.35 -5.02
CA GLU A 467 9.97 -7.47 -5.95
C GLU A 467 10.93 -8.64 -5.70
N PHE A 468 11.50 -9.21 -6.77
CA PHE A 468 12.36 -10.38 -6.78
C PHE A 468 13.53 -10.32 -5.78
N LYS A 469 14.04 -9.13 -5.44
CA LYS A 469 15.12 -8.98 -4.45
C LYS A 469 14.68 -9.26 -3.02
N GLY A 470 13.40 -9.22 -2.72
CA GLY A 470 12.88 -9.65 -1.41
C GLY A 470 12.76 -11.17 -1.26
N ASN A 471 12.93 -11.95 -2.35
CA ASN A 471 12.99 -13.41 -2.29
C ASN A 471 14.25 -13.93 -1.56
N ASP A 472 15.30 -13.11 -1.48
CA ASP A 472 16.58 -13.49 -0.88
C ASP A 472 16.48 -13.63 0.65
N ASP A 473 15.53 -12.94 1.29
CA ASP A 473 15.38 -12.99 2.75
C ASP A 473 14.63 -14.27 3.16
N LYS A 474 15.07 -14.88 4.26
CA LYS A 474 14.40 -16.07 4.84
C LYS A 474 13.03 -15.71 5.42
N GLN A 475 12.25 -16.63 5.97
CA GLN A 475 11.00 -16.32 6.66
C GLN A 475 11.22 -15.62 8.03
N PRO A 476 12.14 -16.10 8.90
CA PRO A 476 12.43 -15.42 10.17
C PRO A 476 13.29 -14.16 10.00
N LEU A 477 13.22 -13.26 10.98
CA LEU A 477 14.20 -12.20 11.13
C LEU A 477 15.61 -12.78 11.38
N PRO A 478 16.68 -12.03 11.06
CA PRO A 478 18.04 -12.46 11.31
C PRO A 478 18.24 -12.89 12.77
N PRO A 479 18.90 -14.04 13.04
CA PRO A 479 19.04 -14.59 14.39
C PRO A 479 19.79 -13.66 15.35
N GLY A 480 20.70 -12.80 14.82
CA GLY A 480 21.42 -11.81 15.60
C GLY A 480 20.50 -10.82 16.34
N PHE A 481 19.30 -10.55 15.82
CA PHE A 481 18.33 -9.69 16.50
C PHE A 481 17.84 -10.33 17.81
N LEU A 482 17.49 -11.61 17.77
CA LEU A 482 17.03 -12.33 18.96
C LEU A 482 18.14 -12.40 20.00
N THR A 483 19.36 -12.73 19.58
CA THR A 483 20.54 -12.76 20.47
C THR A 483 20.78 -11.40 21.13
N TYR A 484 20.70 -10.31 20.36
CA TYR A 484 20.87 -8.95 20.88
C TYR A 484 19.77 -8.59 21.88
N VAL A 485 18.50 -8.81 21.55
CA VAL A 485 17.37 -8.50 22.44
C VAL A 485 17.43 -9.33 23.73
N GLN A 486 17.80 -10.61 23.67
CA GLN A 486 18.03 -11.44 24.85
C GLN A 486 19.13 -10.88 25.75
N ALA A 487 20.25 -10.46 25.15
CA ALA A 487 21.36 -9.85 25.88
C ALA A 487 20.94 -8.55 26.58
N LEU A 488 20.18 -7.69 25.90
CA LEU A 488 19.65 -6.46 26.52
C LEU A 488 18.66 -6.77 27.63
N LYS A 489 17.74 -7.72 27.42
CA LYS A 489 16.76 -8.16 28.43
C LYS A 489 17.44 -8.65 29.72
N SER A 490 18.61 -9.30 29.61
CA SER A 490 19.39 -9.78 30.77
C SER A 490 19.86 -8.67 31.72
N THR A 491 19.86 -7.42 31.27
CA THR A 491 20.25 -6.25 32.08
C THR A 491 19.14 -5.76 33.02
N GLY A 492 17.91 -6.27 32.87
CA GLY A 492 16.74 -5.85 33.64
C GLY A 492 15.95 -4.69 33.01
N THR A 493 16.44 -4.09 31.91
CA THR A 493 15.71 -3.05 31.18
C THR A 493 14.37 -3.55 30.62
N LYS A 494 13.38 -2.65 30.53
CA LYS A 494 12.10 -2.94 29.90
C LYS A 494 12.21 -2.74 28.39
N ILE A 495 12.25 -3.85 27.66
CA ILE A 495 12.31 -3.86 26.20
C ILE A 495 10.99 -3.37 25.60
N ILE A 496 11.08 -2.42 24.68
CA ILE A 496 10.01 -1.97 23.78
C ILE A 496 10.49 -2.25 22.36
N LEU A 497 9.78 -3.10 21.62
CA LEU A 497 10.11 -3.41 20.23
C LEU A 497 9.27 -2.54 19.30
N VAL A 498 9.92 -1.97 18.29
CA VAL A 498 9.25 -1.30 17.17
C VAL A 498 9.64 -2.03 15.88
N LEU A 499 8.66 -2.65 15.24
CA LEU A 499 8.83 -3.47 14.04
C LEU A 499 8.65 -2.61 12.78
N VAL A 500 9.75 -2.36 12.08
CA VAL A 500 9.83 -1.63 10.81
C VAL A 500 10.11 -2.65 9.69
N GLU A 501 9.05 -3.17 9.10
CA GLU A 501 9.11 -4.28 8.15
C GLU A 501 7.97 -4.21 7.13
N GLY A 502 8.23 -4.68 5.90
CA GLY A 502 7.28 -4.64 4.79
C GLY A 502 6.36 -5.86 4.71
N ARG A 503 6.68 -6.92 5.44
CA ARG A 503 5.86 -8.13 5.56
C ARG A 503 6.03 -8.71 6.96
N PRO A 504 5.10 -9.52 7.47
CA PRO A 504 5.22 -10.02 8.83
C PRO A 504 6.29 -11.13 8.89
N ARG A 505 7.28 -10.94 9.76
CA ARG A 505 8.46 -11.81 9.87
C ARG A 505 8.40 -12.72 11.08
N LEU A 506 8.97 -13.92 11.01
CA LEU A 506 8.95 -14.77 12.23
C LEU A 506 9.89 -14.20 13.29
N LEU A 507 9.33 -13.95 14.48
CA LEU A 507 10.04 -13.34 15.61
C LEU A 507 10.77 -14.37 16.49
N ASN A 508 10.48 -15.66 16.33
CA ASN A 508 11.18 -16.77 16.99
C ASN A 508 11.37 -16.60 18.51
N GLY A 509 10.34 -16.13 19.23
CA GLY A 509 10.41 -15.94 20.68
C GLY A 509 10.77 -14.51 21.12
N MET A 510 11.06 -13.59 20.20
CA MET A 510 11.46 -12.22 20.52
C MET A 510 10.29 -11.41 21.13
N ALA A 511 9.04 -11.69 20.73
CA ALA A 511 7.85 -11.00 21.23
C ALA A 511 7.62 -11.25 22.74
N GLU A 512 8.01 -12.43 23.22
CA GLU A 512 7.90 -12.85 24.62
C GLU A 512 8.89 -12.07 25.52
N LEU A 513 9.98 -11.55 24.96
CA LEU A 513 10.98 -10.75 25.69
C LEU A 513 10.57 -9.29 25.91
N ALA A 514 9.66 -8.79 25.06
CA ALA A 514 9.23 -7.40 25.04
C ALA A 514 8.14 -7.11 26.07
N HIS A 515 8.18 -5.94 26.71
CA HIS A 515 7.07 -5.42 27.51
C HIS A 515 6.06 -4.68 26.63
N ALA A 516 6.52 -3.98 25.59
CA ALA A 516 5.64 -3.43 24.57
C ALA A 516 6.14 -3.71 23.16
N ILE A 517 5.20 -3.80 22.22
CA ILE A 517 5.48 -4.05 20.80
C ILE A 517 4.60 -3.12 19.98
N ILE A 518 5.23 -2.36 19.07
CA ILE A 518 4.55 -1.55 18.06
C ILE A 518 4.91 -2.14 16.70
N PHE A 519 3.90 -2.52 15.91
CA PHE A 519 4.09 -2.73 14.47
C PHE A 519 3.96 -1.37 13.78
N ALA A 520 5.08 -0.88 13.26
CA ALA A 520 5.15 0.38 12.54
C ALA A 520 5.00 0.19 11.02
N GLY A 521 5.14 -1.04 10.51
CA GLY A 521 5.13 -1.32 9.07
C GLY A 521 6.24 -0.55 8.34
N LEU A 522 5.88 0.14 7.26
CA LEU A 522 6.74 1.06 6.52
C LEU A 522 6.14 2.47 6.48
N PRO A 523 6.32 3.28 7.55
CA PRO A 523 5.67 4.57 7.72
C PRO A 523 6.39 5.74 7.00
N CYS A 524 7.51 5.47 6.35
CA CYS A 524 8.32 6.38 5.55
C CYS A 524 8.71 7.71 6.23
N GLU A 525 8.76 8.84 5.49
CA GLU A 525 9.43 10.09 5.88
C GLU A 525 8.99 10.63 7.26
N PHE A 526 7.68 10.61 7.51
CA PHE A 526 7.09 11.11 8.75
C PHE A 526 6.97 10.02 9.84
N GLY A 527 7.41 8.81 9.53
CA GLY A 527 7.33 7.65 10.41
C GLY A 527 8.15 7.79 11.68
N GLY A 528 9.33 8.42 11.62
CA GLY A 528 10.13 8.66 12.82
C GLY A 528 9.42 9.54 13.84
N GLN A 529 8.73 10.59 13.36
CA GLN A 529 7.92 11.45 14.23
C GLN A 529 6.67 10.70 14.75
N ALA A 530 5.99 9.94 13.91
CA ALA A 530 4.82 9.15 14.32
C ALA A 530 5.17 8.12 15.41
N ILE A 531 6.28 7.38 15.25
CA ILE A 531 6.78 6.44 16.26
C ILE A 531 7.05 7.17 17.58
N VAL A 532 7.75 8.30 17.54
CA VAL A 532 8.06 9.09 18.75
C VAL A 532 6.79 9.66 19.40
N ASP A 533 5.83 10.11 18.61
CA ASP A 533 4.56 10.63 19.11
C ASP A 533 3.76 9.56 19.86
N VAL A 534 3.75 8.33 19.34
CA VAL A 534 3.13 7.17 20.04
C VAL A 534 3.93 6.82 21.28
N LEU A 535 5.25 6.61 21.16
CA LEU A 535 6.11 6.25 22.30
C LEU A 535 5.95 7.20 23.48
N LEU A 536 5.82 8.51 23.22
CA LEU A 536 5.70 9.54 24.25
C LEU A 536 4.24 9.89 24.62
N GLY A 537 3.25 9.24 24.00
CA GLY A 537 1.83 9.44 24.30
C GLY A 537 1.23 10.75 23.79
N LYS A 538 1.91 11.43 22.85
CA LYS A 538 1.31 12.56 22.10
C LYS A 538 0.20 12.07 21.18
N VAL A 539 0.35 10.87 20.65
CA VAL A 539 -0.68 10.16 19.86
C VAL A 539 -1.07 8.90 20.62
N ASN A 540 -2.37 8.72 20.80
CA ASN A 540 -2.93 7.46 21.25
C ASN A 540 -3.01 6.51 20.04
N PRO A 541 -2.30 5.37 20.02
CA PRO A 541 -2.29 4.48 18.88
C PRO A 541 -3.71 3.94 18.62
N SER A 542 -4.09 3.89 17.36
CA SER A 542 -5.41 3.43 16.93
C SER A 542 -5.34 2.48 15.73
N GLY A 543 -4.14 2.19 15.21
CA GLY A 543 -3.95 1.23 14.13
C GLY A 543 -4.39 -0.18 14.53
N LYS A 544 -4.90 -0.94 13.56
CA LYS A 544 -5.21 -2.36 13.70
C LYS A 544 -4.47 -3.15 12.61
N MET A 545 -4.12 -4.40 12.89
CA MET A 545 -3.50 -5.29 11.91
C MET A 545 -4.41 -5.49 10.69
N ALA A 546 -3.97 -5.06 9.52
CA ALA A 546 -4.67 -5.31 8.24
C ALA A 546 -4.37 -6.70 7.66
N MET A 547 -3.61 -7.53 8.38
CA MET A 547 -3.27 -8.89 8.00
C MET A 547 -2.92 -9.73 9.23
N THR A 548 -3.09 -11.04 9.13
CA THR A 548 -2.64 -11.98 10.16
C THR A 548 -1.12 -12.08 10.14
N TYR A 549 -0.51 -12.01 11.33
CA TYR A 549 0.92 -12.18 11.55
C TYR A 549 1.21 -13.64 11.91
N PRO A 550 1.88 -14.44 11.04
CA PRO A 550 2.07 -15.86 11.25
C PRO A 550 3.09 -16.16 12.36
N LYS A 551 2.95 -17.30 13.03
CA LYS A 551 3.84 -17.72 14.13
C LYS A 551 4.85 -18.80 13.72
N THR A 552 4.64 -19.50 12.61
CA THR A 552 5.52 -20.59 12.14
C THR A 552 5.88 -20.46 10.67
N GLU A 553 6.99 -21.08 10.28
CA GLU A 553 7.52 -21.08 8.91
C GLU A 553 6.83 -22.07 7.96
N THR A 554 5.84 -22.83 8.44
CA THR A 554 5.14 -23.77 7.57
C THR A 554 4.41 -23.02 6.47
N SER A 555 4.51 -23.50 5.22
CA SER A 555 3.84 -22.89 4.06
C SER A 555 2.33 -22.72 4.31
N ILE A 556 1.69 -23.70 4.95
CA ILE A 556 0.27 -23.61 5.32
C ILE A 556 0.02 -22.41 6.26
N ASN A 557 0.81 -22.24 7.32
CA ASN A 557 0.61 -21.12 8.25
C ASN A 557 0.88 -19.77 7.59
N LEU A 558 1.90 -19.68 6.73
CA LEU A 558 2.22 -18.47 5.96
C LEU A 558 1.16 -18.12 4.91
N ALA A 559 0.37 -19.08 4.45
CA ALA A 559 -0.71 -18.88 3.47
C ALA A 559 -2.11 -18.87 4.09
N THR A 560 -2.23 -18.99 5.43
CA THR A 560 -3.53 -19.00 6.12
C THR A 560 -4.00 -17.57 6.42
N PRO A 561 -5.12 -17.10 5.84
CA PRO A 561 -5.69 -15.80 6.19
C PRO A 561 -6.62 -15.89 7.41
N TYR A 562 -7.05 -14.74 7.97
CA TYR A 562 -8.00 -14.72 9.09
C TYR A 562 -9.36 -15.38 8.77
N TYR A 563 -9.79 -15.34 7.51
CA TYR A 563 -11.05 -15.90 7.00
C TYR A 563 -10.90 -17.34 6.51
N LYS A 564 -9.94 -18.10 7.07
CA LYS A 564 -9.69 -19.49 6.70
C LYS A 564 -10.99 -20.32 6.62
N ARG A 565 -10.98 -21.37 5.82
CA ARG A 565 -12.13 -22.29 5.76
C ARG A 565 -12.19 -23.13 7.04
N THR A 566 -13.38 -23.59 7.41
CA THR A 566 -13.60 -24.49 8.57
C THR A 566 -12.85 -25.82 8.48
N THR A 567 -12.38 -26.18 7.28
CA THR A 567 -11.59 -27.39 7.00
C THR A 567 -10.08 -27.11 6.90
N SER A 568 -9.64 -25.87 7.13
CA SER A 568 -8.22 -25.48 7.04
C SER A 568 -7.52 -25.62 8.40
N TYR A 569 -6.51 -26.50 8.43
CA TYR A 569 -5.70 -26.79 9.62
C TYR A 569 -4.22 -26.79 9.26
N CYS A 570 -3.38 -26.44 10.24
CA CYS A 570 -1.94 -26.65 10.17
C CYS A 570 -1.62 -28.09 10.61
N VAL A 571 -0.53 -28.64 10.08
CA VAL A 571 -0.08 -30.01 10.39
C VAL A 571 1.34 -29.97 10.91
N LYS A 572 1.59 -30.65 12.03
CA LYS A 572 2.90 -30.79 12.66
C LYS A 572 2.99 -32.18 13.26
N ASP A 573 4.05 -32.90 12.90
CA ASP A 573 4.30 -34.27 13.37
C ASP A 573 3.10 -35.21 13.14
N GLY A 574 2.36 -35.01 12.04
CA GLY A 574 1.16 -35.78 11.68
C GLY A 574 -0.12 -35.37 12.43
N ALA A 575 -0.06 -34.47 13.40
CA ALA A 575 -1.22 -33.94 14.12
C ALA A 575 -1.75 -32.66 13.43
N THR A 576 -3.08 -32.53 13.35
CA THR A 576 -3.76 -31.33 12.85
C THR A 576 -4.11 -30.40 14.00
N PHE A 577 -3.93 -29.09 13.80
CA PHE A 577 -4.23 -28.05 14.78
C PHE A 577 -4.58 -26.74 14.09
N ASP A 578 -5.18 -25.81 14.83
CA ASP A 578 -5.42 -24.47 14.32
C ASP A 578 -4.09 -23.75 14.05
N CYS A 579 -3.98 -23.17 12.86
CA CYS A 579 -2.79 -22.42 12.49
C CYS A 579 -2.55 -21.24 13.46
N PRO A 580 -1.38 -21.18 14.11
CA PRO A 580 -1.09 -20.19 15.12
C PRO A 580 -0.78 -18.84 14.47
N ALA A 581 -1.17 -17.77 15.14
CA ALA A 581 -0.79 -16.42 14.78
C ALA A 581 -0.06 -15.78 15.97
N GLU A 582 0.91 -14.93 15.67
CA GLU A 582 1.47 -14.01 16.67
C GLU A 582 0.43 -12.94 17.00
N TRP A 583 -0.20 -12.40 15.95
CA TRP A 583 -1.33 -11.47 16.01
C TRP A 583 -2.29 -11.73 14.87
N GLN A 584 -3.57 -11.57 15.14
CA GLN A 584 -4.67 -11.76 14.20
C GLN A 584 -4.98 -10.46 13.44
N PHE A 585 -5.60 -10.60 12.26
CA PHE A 585 -6.28 -9.47 11.63
C PHE A 585 -7.23 -8.77 12.61
N GLY A 586 -7.13 -7.45 12.70
CA GLY A 586 -7.91 -6.62 13.62
C GLY A 586 -7.28 -6.42 15.01
N ASP A 587 -6.15 -7.06 15.35
CA ASP A 587 -5.43 -6.78 16.59
C ASP A 587 -4.87 -5.35 16.62
N GLY A 588 -4.95 -4.69 17.77
CA GLY A 588 -4.39 -3.37 17.99
C GLY A 588 -4.96 -2.71 19.25
N LEU A 589 -4.08 -2.42 20.19
CA LEU A 589 -4.38 -1.81 21.48
C LEU A 589 -4.40 -0.28 21.38
N SER A 590 -4.94 0.35 22.41
CA SER A 590 -4.97 1.80 22.60
C SER A 590 -4.48 2.13 24.01
N TYR A 591 -4.07 3.39 24.25
CA TYR A 591 -3.85 3.93 25.60
C TYR A 591 -5.16 4.25 26.33
N THR A 592 -6.31 4.09 25.67
CA THR A 592 -7.64 4.13 26.30
C THR A 592 -8.35 2.78 26.14
N SER A 593 -9.52 2.64 26.76
CA SER A 593 -10.36 1.46 26.66
C SER A 593 -11.70 1.78 26.01
N PHE A 594 -12.23 0.82 25.26
CA PHE A 594 -13.55 0.93 24.62
C PHE A 594 -14.44 -0.23 25.06
N THR A 595 -15.71 0.07 25.32
CA THR A 595 -16.74 -0.96 25.55
C THR A 595 -17.77 -0.93 24.43
N TYR A 596 -18.27 -2.12 24.12
CA TYR A 596 -19.30 -2.37 23.12
C TYR A 596 -20.55 -2.88 23.83
N SER A 597 -21.69 -2.27 23.57
CA SER A 597 -22.96 -2.62 24.22
C SER A 597 -24.15 -2.38 23.27
N ASN A 598 -25.34 -2.82 23.68
CA ASN A 598 -26.59 -2.62 22.94
C ASN A 598 -26.49 -3.08 21.47
N VAL A 599 -25.79 -4.19 21.24
CA VAL A 599 -25.69 -4.81 19.92
C VAL A 599 -27.08 -5.31 19.52
N SER A 600 -27.57 -4.91 18.35
CA SER A 600 -28.88 -5.31 17.87
C SER A 600 -28.92 -5.44 16.35
N ILE A 601 -29.82 -6.31 15.88
CA ILE A 601 -30.17 -6.47 14.47
C ILE A 601 -31.64 -6.08 14.29
N SER A 602 -31.97 -5.34 13.24
CA SER A 602 -33.33 -4.81 13.01
C SER A 602 -34.38 -5.89 12.74
N THR A 603 -33.94 -7.08 12.34
CA THR A 603 -34.78 -8.25 12.13
C THR A 603 -33.96 -9.52 12.36
N THR A 604 -34.58 -10.56 12.90
CA THR A 604 -33.95 -11.86 13.14
C THR A 604 -34.33 -12.90 12.09
N SER A 605 -35.23 -12.57 11.15
CA SER A 605 -35.61 -13.44 10.05
C SER A 605 -35.90 -12.62 8.78
N LEU A 606 -35.41 -13.10 7.64
CA LEU A 606 -35.67 -12.54 6.32
C LEU A 606 -35.85 -13.66 5.30
N THR A 607 -36.85 -13.51 4.44
CA THR A 607 -37.06 -14.37 3.27
C THR A 607 -36.69 -13.60 2.01
N TYR A 608 -35.94 -14.22 1.10
CA TYR A 608 -35.53 -13.60 -0.15
C TYR A 608 -36.73 -13.19 -0.99
N SER A 609 -36.75 -11.91 -1.39
CA SER A 609 -37.64 -11.37 -2.40
C SER A 609 -36.83 -10.75 -3.53
N ALA A 610 -37.15 -11.11 -4.78
CA ALA A 610 -36.49 -10.54 -5.95
C ALA A 610 -36.91 -9.09 -6.23
N THR A 611 -38.01 -8.62 -5.62
CA THR A 611 -38.57 -7.26 -5.85
C THR A 611 -38.25 -6.28 -4.73
N GLU A 612 -37.75 -6.76 -3.58
CA GLU A 612 -37.41 -5.93 -2.43
C GLU A 612 -35.90 -5.86 -2.19
N SER A 613 -35.45 -4.86 -1.44
CA SER A 613 -34.03 -4.70 -1.11
C SER A 613 -33.49 -5.80 -0.20
N ASN A 614 -34.37 -6.51 0.53
CA ASN A 614 -34.02 -7.45 1.59
C ASN A 614 -33.02 -6.82 2.59
N GLY A 615 -33.22 -5.54 2.90
CA GLY A 615 -32.31 -4.74 3.72
C GLY A 615 -32.55 -4.93 5.22
N TYR A 616 -31.47 -4.86 5.99
CA TYR A 616 -31.49 -4.89 7.45
C TYR A 616 -30.32 -4.07 8.00
N THR A 617 -30.41 -3.70 9.27
CA THR A 617 -29.35 -2.94 9.94
C THR A 617 -28.83 -3.69 11.16
N ILE A 618 -27.53 -3.55 11.40
CA ILE A 618 -26.89 -3.98 12.65
C ILE A 618 -26.37 -2.73 13.35
N SER A 619 -26.73 -2.54 14.62
CA SER A 619 -26.26 -1.40 15.40
C SER A 619 -25.50 -1.84 16.65
N VAL A 620 -24.57 -1.00 17.10
CA VAL A 620 -23.80 -1.19 18.33
C VAL A 620 -23.46 0.16 18.96
N THR A 621 -23.57 0.25 20.28
CA THR A 621 -23.06 1.40 21.04
C THR A 621 -21.60 1.17 21.40
N VAL A 622 -20.73 2.10 21.04
CA VAL A 622 -19.30 2.10 21.38
C VAL A 622 -19.00 3.28 22.28
N GLN A 623 -18.44 3.02 23.45
CA GLN A 623 -18.06 4.04 24.41
C GLN A 623 -16.57 4.00 24.70
N ASN A 624 -15.93 5.16 24.71
CA ASN A 624 -14.60 5.30 25.29
C ASN A 624 -14.72 5.36 26.81
N THR A 625 -14.32 4.29 27.49
CA THR A 625 -14.40 4.15 28.96
C THR A 625 -13.12 4.53 29.67
N GLY A 626 -12.06 4.87 28.95
CA GLY A 626 -10.83 5.35 29.57
C GLY A 626 -10.83 6.86 29.80
N LEU A 627 -9.66 7.37 30.16
CA LEU A 627 -9.48 8.75 30.66
C LEU A 627 -9.00 9.73 29.60
N ILE A 628 -8.66 9.26 28.40
CA ILE A 628 -8.12 10.07 27.33
C ILE A 628 -8.90 9.85 26.03
N HIS A 629 -8.80 10.81 25.13
CA HIS A 629 -9.29 10.67 23.77
C HIS A 629 -8.65 9.46 23.07
N GLY A 630 -9.43 8.77 22.24
CA GLY A 630 -8.92 7.70 21.40
C GLY A 630 -9.80 7.48 20.18
N GLN A 631 -9.25 6.73 19.24
CA GLN A 631 -9.97 6.26 18.07
C GLN A 631 -10.09 4.74 18.10
N GLU A 632 -11.23 4.22 17.65
CA GLU A 632 -11.52 2.79 17.63
C GLU A 632 -12.09 2.37 16.27
N THR A 633 -11.57 1.26 15.74
CA THR A 633 -12.11 0.65 14.52
C THR A 633 -13.19 -0.36 14.90
N VAL A 634 -14.43 -0.08 14.53
CA VAL A 634 -15.56 -0.99 14.73
C VAL A 634 -15.64 -1.94 13.54
N LEU A 635 -15.33 -3.21 13.78
CA LEU A 635 -15.34 -4.27 12.75
C LEU A 635 -16.59 -5.13 12.89
N LEU A 636 -17.37 -5.26 11.80
CA LEU A 636 -18.53 -6.14 11.71
C LEU A 636 -18.21 -7.35 10.83
N PHE A 637 -18.21 -8.53 11.43
CA PHE A 637 -17.99 -9.80 10.75
C PHE A 637 -19.29 -10.57 10.56
N GLY A 638 -19.28 -11.49 9.59
CA GLY A 638 -20.34 -12.47 9.39
C GLY A 638 -19.79 -13.85 9.06
N THR A 639 -20.43 -14.88 9.61
CA THR A 639 -20.21 -16.30 9.33
C THR A 639 -21.44 -16.86 8.64
N PRO A 640 -21.29 -17.55 7.49
CA PRO A 640 -22.41 -18.16 6.80
C PRO A 640 -22.96 -19.39 7.56
N PRO A 641 -24.13 -19.93 7.17
CA PRO A 641 -24.71 -21.11 7.79
C PRO A 641 -23.78 -22.32 7.71
N ALA A 642 -23.81 -23.16 8.76
CA ALA A 642 -23.02 -24.41 8.82
C ALA A 642 -23.36 -25.42 7.71
N THR A 643 -24.52 -25.28 7.06
CA THR A 643 -24.92 -26.06 5.89
C THR A 643 -24.15 -25.70 4.62
N ARG A 644 -23.43 -24.56 4.62
CA ARG A 644 -22.59 -24.16 3.50
C ARG A 644 -21.27 -24.95 3.51
N VAL A 645 -21.06 -25.73 2.47
CA VAL A 645 -19.85 -26.54 2.28
C VAL A 645 -18.60 -25.66 2.27
N ASN A 646 -17.59 -26.02 3.06
CA ASN A 646 -16.29 -25.33 3.14
C ASN A 646 -16.38 -23.82 3.39
N ALA A 647 -17.36 -23.41 4.21
CA ALA A 647 -17.54 -22.03 4.63
C ALA A 647 -16.28 -21.41 5.25
N GLU A 648 -16.13 -20.11 5.06
CA GLU A 648 -15.20 -19.29 5.83
C GLU A 648 -15.60 -19.27 7.30
N THR A 649 -14.61 -19.26 8.20
CA THR A 649 -14.84 -19.13 9.64
C THR A 649 -15.50 -17.78 9.98
N LYS A 650 -15.08 -16.71 9.29
CA LYS A 650 -15.64 -15.36 9.36
C LYS A 650 -15.19 -14.52 8.18
N LEU A 651 -15.98 -13.53 7.80
CA LEU A 651 -15.64 -12.54 6.76
C LEU A 651 -16.00 -11.14 7.27
N LEU A 652 -15.10 -10.17 7.08
CA LEU A 652 -15.40 -8.76 7.33
C LEU A 652 -16.48 -8.31 6.35
N LYS A 653 -17.57 -7.75 6.88
CA LYS A 653 -18.69 -7.24 6.09
C LYS A 653 -18.62 -5.73 5.97
N ARG A 654 -18.39 -5.04 7.08
CA ARG A 654 -18.27 -3.57 7.14
C ARG A 654 -17.33 -3.18 8.28
N TYR A 655 -16.80 -1.97 8.20
CA TYR A 655 -16.08 -1.35 9.29
C TYR A 655 -16.29 0.16 9.28
N THR A 656 -15.98 0.81 10.40
CA THR A 656 -15.89 2.27 10.49
C THR A 656 -14.89 2.67 11.56
N LYS A 657 -14.29 3.86 11.41
CA LYS A 657 -13.37 4.44 12.39
C LYS A 657 -14.10 5.50 13.20
N LEU A 658 -14.11 5.36 14.52
CA LEU A 658 -14.67 6.34 15.44
C LEU A 658 -13.58 7.16 16.10
N SER A 659 -13.88 8.42 16.35
CA SER A 659 -13.12 9.31 17.24
C SER A 659 -14.00 9.63 18.44
N LEU A 660 -13.53 9.31 19.64
CA LEU A 660 -14.28 9.41 20.90
C LEU A 660 -13.44 10.09 21.99
N ALA A 661 -13.94 11.19 22.54
CA ALA A 661 -13.44 11.77 23.78
C ALA A 661 -13.65 10.81 24.97
N ALA A 662 -12.94 11.03 26.08
CA ALA A 662 -13.12 10.25 27.29
C ALA A 662 -14.59 10.29 27.77
N GLY A 663 -15.18 9.12 28.01
CA GLY A 663 -16.59 8.96 28.39
C GLY A 663 -17.60 9.07 27.24
N GLU A 664 -17.21 9.53 26.06
CA GLU A 664 -18.11 9.68 24.90
C GLU A 664 -18.56 8.32 24.38
N ALA A 665 -19.85 8.21 24.06
CA ALA A 665 -20.45 7.05 23.42
C ALA A 665 -21.11 7.44 22.09
N LYS A 666 -21.02 6.56 21.09
CA LYS A 666 -21.68 6.69 19.78
C LYS A 666 -22.38 5.41 19.41
N VAL A 667 -23.51 5.53 18.72
CA VAL A 667 -24.19 4.40 18.08
C VAL A 667 -23.72 4.30 16.65
N VAL A 668 -23.16 3.16 16.29
CA VAL A 668 -22.79 2.82 14.91
C VAL A 668 -23.88 1.95 14.33
N THR A 669 -24.39 2.32 13.15
CA THR A 669 -25.39 1.53 12.42
C THR A 669 -24.86 1.14 11.04
N PHE A 670 -24.70 -0.16 10.83
CA PHE A 670 -24.32 -0.75 9.55
C PHE A 670 -25.57 -1.13 8.76
N SER A 671 -25.66 -0.66 7.51
CA SER A 671 -26.70 -1.08 6.58
C SER A 671 -26.22 -2.26 5.74
N LEU A 672 -27.01 -3.33 5.72
CA LEU A 672 -26.72 -4.58 5.02
C LEU A 672 -27.92 -5.01 4.18
N SER A 673 -27.67 -5.94 3.27
CA SER A 673 -28.70 -6.61 2.48
C SER A 673 -28.34 -8.07 2.21
N HIS A 674 -29.20 -8.76 1.46
CA HIS A 674 -28.91 -10.09 0.92
C HIS A 674 -27.58 -10.16 0.14
N GLN A 675 -27.10 -9.04 -0.41
CA GLN A 675 -25.80 -8.94 -1.07
C GLN A 675 -24.63 -9.26 -0.12
N ASP A 676 -24.76 -8.97 1.17
CA ASP A 676 -23.72 -9.22 2.18
C ASP A 676 -23.70 -10.67 2.68
N LEU A 677 -24.80 -11.40 2.46
CA LEU A 677 -24.95 -12.82 2.78
C LEU A 677 -24.37 -13.72 1.69
N GLY A 678 -24.40 -13.25 0.44
CA GLY A 678 -24.08 -14.08 -0.71
C GLY A 678 -22.59 -14.20 -1.02
N TYR A 679 -22.25 -15.23 -1.78
CA TYR A 679 -20.95 -15.45 -2.40
C TYR A 679 -21.12 -15.63 -3.92
N TYR A 680 -20.09 -15.30 -4.69
CA TYR A 680 -20.08 -15.52 -6.13
C TYR A 680 -19.97 -17.01 -6.45
N SER A 681 -20.91 -17.53 -7.22
CA SER A 681 -21.08 -18.98 -7.45
C SER A 681 -21.02 -19.41 -8.91
N ASN A 682 -21.16 -18.48 -9.84
CA ASN A 682 -21.15 -18.76 -11.28
C ASN A 682 -19.73 -18.99 -11.83
N ASP A 683 -19.67 -19.64 -12.99
CA ASP A 683 -18.43 -19.72 -13.77
C ASP A 683 -18.03 -18.37 -14.36
N ILE A 684 -16.72 -18.14 -14.43
CA ILE A 684 -16.13 -16.93 -15.00
C ILE A 684 -16.49 -16.82 -16.49
N GLY A 685 -16.85 -15.62 -16.94
CA GLY A 685 -17.22 -15.30 -18.32
C GLY A 685 -18.71 -15.46 -18.63
N HIS A 686 -19.53 -15.79 -17.63
CA HIS A 686 -20.99 -15.99 -17.79
C HIS A 686 -21.84 -14.95 -17.04
N GLY A 687 -21.22 -13.83 -16.63
CA GLY A 687 -21.84 -12.78 -15.84
C GLY A 687 -21.90 -13.13 -14.36
N LEU A 688 -21.62 -12.16 -13.50
CA LEU A 688 -21.58 -12.38 -12.06
C LEU A 688 -22.98 -12.67 -11.46
N LYS A 689 -23.04 -13.68 -10.59
CA LYS A 689 -24.20 -14.07 -9.79
C LYS A 689 -23.74 -14.40 -8.38
N LYS A 690 -24.60 -14.11 -7.41
CA LYS A 690 -24.39 -14.46 -6.02
C LYS A 690 -25.48 -15.41 -5.52
N ASP A 691 -25.06 -16.36 -4.71
CA ASP A 691 -25.93 -17.27 -3.97
C ASP A 691 -25.81 -17.02 -2.48
N ALA A 692 -26.94 -17.07 -1.78
CA ALA A 692 -27.02 -17.03 -0.32
C ALA A 692 -27.89 -18.20 0.16
N PRO A 693 -27.30 -19.32 0.63
CA PRO A 693 -28.05 -20.50 1.06
C PRO A 693 -28.90 -20.20 2.30
N SER A 694 -30.08 -20.80 2.38
CA SER A 694 -30.92 -20.72 3.58
C SER A 694 -30.17 -21.23 4.82
N GLY A 695 -30.43 -20.59 5.95
CA GLY A 695 -29.91 -21.00 7.25
C GLY A 695 -29.63 -19.82 8.17
N ILE A 696 -28.96 -20.10 9.28
CA ILE A 696 -28.62 -19.09 10.27
C ILE A 696 -27.26 -18.49 9.92
N TYR A 697 -27.26 -17.21 9.58
CA TYR A 697 -26.05 -16.41 9.49
C TYR A 697 -25.75 -15.79 10.85
N THR A 698 -24.50 -15.88 11.28
CA THR A 698 -24.05 -15.28 12.55
C THR A 698 -23.26 -14.01 12.25
N PHE A 699 -23.66 -12.90 12.84
CA PHE A 699 -22.94 -11.62 12.77
C PHE A 699 -22.34 -11.28 14.12
N PHE A 700 -21.21 -10.58 14.11
CA PHE A 700 -20.58 -10.16 15.36
C PHE A 700 -19.64 -8.97 15.22
N ILE A 701 -19.47 -8.26 16.33
CA ILE A 701 -18.61 -7.09 16.45
C ILE A 701 -17.27 -7.48 17.08
N LYS A 702 -16.18 -6.85 16.65
CA LYS A 702 -14.77 -7.16 17.00
C LYS A 702 -14.25 -8.44 16.34
N HIS A 703 -12.95 -8.47 16.08
CA HIS A 703 -12.29 -9.60 15.41
C HIS A 703 -12.12 -10.82 16.31
N ASP A 704 -12.04 -10.61 17.62
CA ASP A 704 -11.78 -11.63 18.66
C ASP A 704 -13.07 -12.19 19.29
N THR A 705 -14.24 -11.74 18.84
CA THR A 705 -15.52 -12.23 19.36
C THR A 705 -15.76 -13.68 18.95
N ASP A 706 -15.93 -14.53 19.96
CA ASP A 706 -16.32 -15.94 19.81
C ASP A 706 -17.84 -16.11 20.00
N CYS A 707 -18.52 -16.52 18.94
CA CYS A 707 -19.95 -16.81 18.94
C CYS A 707 -20.28 -18.30 19.09
N THR A 708 -19.28 -19.16 19.33
CA THR A 708 -19.52 -20.57 19.67
C THR A 708 -19.90 -20.75 21.14
N ALA A 709 -19.50 -19.84 22.01
CA ALA A 709 -19.95 -19.76 23.39
C ALA A 709 -21.41 -19.30 23.46
N THR A 710 -22.27 -20.08 24.13
CA THR A 710 -23.66 -19.68 24.39
C THR A 710 -23.67 -18.40 25.22
N SER A 711 -24.34 -17.34 24.74
CA SER A 711 -24.59 -16.04 25.39
C SER A 711 -23.62 -14.85 25.17
N ASN A 712 -22.71 -14.89 24.19
CA ASN A 712 -21.90 -13.70 23.89
C ASN A 712 -22.77 -12.52 23.39
N PRO A 713 -22.82 -11.37 24.10
CA PRO A 713 -23.70 -10.25 23.78
C PRO A 713 -23.30 -9.48 22.52
N LEU A 714 -22.13 -9.77 21.94
CA LEU A 714 -21.67 -9.15 20.68
C LEU A 714 -22.05 -9.96 19.44
N CYS A 715 -22.76 -11.07 19.61
CA CYS A 715 -23.21 -11.96 18.54
C CYS A 715 -24.70 -11.77 18.24
N MET A 716 -25.05 -11.85 16.95
CA MET A 716 -26.42 -11.78 16.45
C MET A 716 -26.64 -12.90 15.44
N ALA A 717 -27.88 -13.40 15.37
CA ALA A 717 -28.27 -14.40 14.40
C ALA A 717 -29.34 -13.82 13.47
N LEU A 718 -29.18 -14.06 12.17
CA LEU A 718 -30.18 -13.80 11.15
C LEU A 718 -30.58 -15.13 10.51
N HIS A 719 -31.85 -15.50 10.65
CA HIS A 719 -32.42 -16.60 9.89
C HIS A 719 -32.73 -16.11 8.48
N TRP A 720 -31.95 -16.58 7.50
CA TRP A 720 -32.15 -16.28 6.10
C TRP A 720 -32.86 -17.44 5.41
N ASP A 721 -33.95 -17.16 4.70
CA ASP A 721 -34.65 -18.15 3.90
C ASP A 721 -34.70 -17.76 2.42
N ASN A 722 -34.12 -18.61 1.56
CA ASN A 722 -34.17 -18.54 0.12
C ASN A 722 -34.76 -19.85 -0.43
N PRO A 723 -36.09 -20.04 -0.31
CA PRO A 723 -36.72 -21.34 -0.56
C PRO A 723 -36.63 -21.78 -2.02
N THR A 724 -36.48 -20.83 -2.94
CA THR A 724 -36.32 -21.09 -4.37
C THR A 724 -34.87 -21.33 -4.77
N GLN A 725 -33.91 -21.24 -3.84
CA GLN A 725 -32.47 -21.25 -4.11
C GLN A 725 -32.09 -20.26 -5.23
N ALA A 726 -32.73 -19.10 -5.22
CA ALA A 726 -32.55 -18.12 -6.29
C ALA A 726 -31.17 -17.46 -6.16
N SER A 727 -30.43 -17.44 -7.26
CA SER A 727 -29.27 -16.58 -7.43
C SER A 727 -29.71 -15.15 -7.77
N PHE A 728 -28.90 -14.17 -7.38
CA PHE A 728 -29.15 -12.75 -7.68
C PHE A 728 -27.95 -12.08 -8.32
N ASN A 729 -28.20 -11.01 -9.07
CA ASN A 729 -27.12 -10.20 -9.62
C ASN A 729 -26.41 -9.45 -8.48
N PRO A 730 -25.07 -9.34 -8.50
CA PRO A 730 -24.40 -8.42 -7.63
C PRO A 730 -24.85 -6.99 -7.94
N THR A 731 -24.96 -6.17 -6.91
CA THR A 731 -25.11 -4.72 -7.07
C THR A 731 -23.74 -4.05 -7.03
N SER A 732 -23.68 -2.76 -7.35
CA SER A 732 -22.47 -1.97 -7.12
C SER A 732 -22.01 -2.14 -5.68
N THR A 733 -20.71 -2.21 -5.41
CA THR A 733 -20.21 -2.14 -4.04
C THR A 733 -20.59 -0.76 -3.49
N SER A 734 -21.79 -0.65 -2.90
CA SER A 734 -22.20 0.61 -2.30
C SER A 734 -21.33 0.81 -1.06
N ASN A 735 -20.53 1.87 -1.06
CA ASN A 735 -19.88 2.42 0.12
C ASN A 735 -20.95 2.97 1.07
N ALA A 736 -21.91 2.15 1.51
CA ALA A 736 -22.85 2.52 2.54
C ALA A 736 -22.05 2.62 3.83
N VAL A 737 -21.50 3.82 4.05
CA VAL A 737 -20.80 4.22 5.27
C VAL A 737 -21.75 3.98 6.43
N ALA A 738 -21.27 3.35 7.49
CA ALA A 738 -22.05 3.22 8.72
C ALA A 738 -22.52 4.61 9.17
N SER A 739 -23.80 4.77 9.51
CA SER A 739 -24.22 6.00 10.16
C SER A 739 -23.71 6.00 11.60
N VAL A 740 -23.28 7.16 12.06
CA VAL A 740 -22.74 7.35 13.40
C VAL A 740 -23.52 8.45 14.08
N ASP A 741 -24.30 8.07 15.08
CA ASP A 741 -25.19 8.96 15.81
C ASP A 741 -24.77 9.06 17.27
N ASN A 742 -25.04 10.20 17.91
CA ASN A 742 -24.94 10.29 19.36
C ASN A 742 -26.12 9.52 19.98
N PRO A 743 -25.91 8.72 21.05
CA PRO A 743 -27.02 8.12 21.78
C PRO A 743 -27.89 9.26 22.30
N ALA A 744 -29.07 9.44 21.68
CA ALA A 744 -29.84 10.65 21.85
C ALA A 744 -30.22 10.88 23.32
N ALA A 745 -30.01 12.12 23.78
CA ALA A 745 -30.87 12.72 24.77
C ALA A 745 -32.32 12.52 24.31
N THR A 746 -33.14 11.91 25.17
CA THR A 746 -34.58 11.70 24.98
C THR A 746 -35.26 12.87 24.25
N SER A 747 -35.86 12.57 23.10
CA SER A 747 -36.59 13.53 22.28
C SER A 747 -37.95 13.85 22.90
N THR A 748 -38.13 15.08 23.40
CA THR A 748 -39.45 15.71 23.41
C THR A 748 -39.70 16.33 22.03
N SER A 749 -40.81 15.94 21.42
CA SER A 749 -41.27 16.38 20.11
C SER A 749 -41.49 17.90 20.02
N VAL A 750 -40.89 18.54 19.01
CA VAL A 750 -41.41 19.80 18.46
C VAL A 750 -41.30 19.74 16.93
N SER A 751 -42.42 19.97 16.27
CA SER A 751 -42.62 19.92 14.81
C SER A 751 -41.80 20.99 14.06
N PRO A 752 -41.52 20.79 12.75
CA PRO A 752 -40.70 21.71 11.97
C PRO A 752 -41.53 22.92 11.52
N ILE A 753 -41.07 24.12 11.85
CA ILE A 753 -41.49 25.36 11.17
C ILE A 753 -40.53 25.60 10.02
N SER A 754 -41.11 25.74 8.83
CA SER A 754 -40.48 26.13 7.58
C SER A 754 -39.80 27.50 7.71
N MET A 755 -38.56 27.65 7.25
CA MET A 755 -37.98 28.99 7.04
C MET A 755 -37.23 29.08 5.72
N ASN A 756 -37.79 29.93 4.87
CA ASN A 756 -37.22 30.43 3.63
C ASN A 756 -35.99 31.31 3.90
N LEU A 757 -35.12 31.33 2.90
CA LEU A 757 -34.12 32.35 2.57
C LEU A 757 -34.52 33.77 3.03
N ILE A 758 -33.67 34.44 3.82
CA ILE A 758 -33.46 35.90 3.74
C ILE A 758 -31.97 36.21 3.95
N VAL A 759 -31.40 36.87 2.95
CA VAL A 759 -30.10 37.55 2.95
C VAL A 759 -30.23 38.87 3.72
N GLY A 760 -29.29 39.20 4.61
CA GLY A 760 -29.25 40.49 5.29
C GLY A 760 -27.94 40.78 6.01
N LEU A 761 -27.15 41.70 5.44
CA LEU A 761 -26.00 42.38 6.03
C LEU A 761 -26.38 43.15 7.31
N ALA A 762 -25.48 43.19 8.32
CA ALA A 762 -24.96 44.42 8.96
C ALA A 762 -24.25 44.16 10.31
N THR A 763 -22.94 44.49 10.34
CA THR A 763 -22.17 45.29 11.33
C THR A 763 -22.38 45.19 12.86
N GLY A 764 -21.25 45.11 13.58
CA GLY A 764 -21.07 45.55 14.99
C GLY A 764 -20.13 44.65 15.80
N VAL A 765 -18.80 44.81 15.70
CA VAL A 765 -17.91 45.53 16.65
C VAL A 765 -18.03 45.09 18.13
N GLY A 766 -16.95 44.46 18.64
CA GLY A 766 -16.68 44.29 20.07
C GLY A 766 -15.40 43.47 20.36
N CYS A 767 -14.28 44.19 20.58
CA CYS A 767 -12.99 43.87 21.26
C CYS A 767 -12.43 42.42 21.24
N ALA A 768 -11.25 42.09 20.68
CA ALA A 768 -9.86 42.59 20.83
C ALA A 768 -9.05 41.97 22.00
N LEU A 769 -7.81 41.56 21.65
CA LEU A 769 -6.67 41.00 22.43
C LEU A 769 -6.70 39.45 22.50
N VAL A 770 -5.80 38.69 21.86
CA VAL A 770 -4.32 38.57 22.01
C VAL A 770 -3.88 37.61 20.86
N LEU A 771 -3.16 37.96 19.78
CA LEU A 771 -1.70 38.12 19.61
C LEU A 771 -1.42 38.41 18.12
N MET A 772 -0.86 39.58 17.80
CA MET A 772 -0.18 39.86 16.53
C MET A 772 1.31 40.00 16.83
N GLY A 773 2.14 39.17 16.19
CA GLY A 773 3.58 39.27 16.30
C GLY A 773 4.31 38.34 15.35
N ILE A 774 4.37 38.69 14.06
CA ILE A 774 5.46 38.43 13.10
C ILE A 774 5.22 39.38 11.92
N ALA A 775 5.63 40.63 12.09
CA ALA A 775 5.77 41.61 11.02
C ALA A 775 6.88 42.61 11.37
N TYR A 776 8.02 42.09 11.83
CA TYR A 776 9.20 42.92 12.10
C TYR A 776 10.51 42.12 11.99
N MET A 777 10.75 41.43 10.85
CA MET A 777 12.07 40.85 10.55
C MET A 777 12.39 40.80 9.04
N VAL A 778 11.83 41.69 8.23
CA VAL A 778 12.14 41.78 6.77
C VAL A 778 12.89 43.07 6.39
N ARG A 779 13.22 43.94 7.35
CA ARG A 779 13.79 45.27 7.04
C ARG A 779 15.19 45.58 7.58
N GLN A 780 15.99 44.56 7.91
CA GLN A 780 17.36 44.73 8.45
C GLN A 780 18.43 43.80 7.81
N LYS A 781 18.24 43.30 6.58
CA LYS A 781 19.29 42.54 5.85
C LYS A 781 19.60 43.01 4.43
N LYS A 782 19.12 44.20 4.04
CA LYS A 782 19.32 44.77 2.69
C LYS A 782 20.32 45.95 2.61
N GLN A 783 21.15 46.15 3.64
CA GLN A 783 22.04 47.32 3.70
C GLN A 783 23.49 47.05 4.15
N GLN A 784 24.02 45.82 3.99
CA GLN A 784 25.41 45.53 4.38
C GLN A 784 26.21 44.58 3.48
N ARG A 785 25.93 44.53 2.17
CA ARG A 785 26.86 43.94 1.17
C ARG A 785 26.90 44.75 -0.12
N ARG A 786 27.29 46.02 0.00
CA ARG A 786 27.85 46.84 -1.09
C ARG A 786 29.04 47.62 -0.52
N ARG A 787 30.25 47.07 -0.65
CA ARG A 787 31.54 47.75 -0.91
C ARG A 787 32.76 46.90 -0.48
N GLY A 788 33.74 46.83 -1.38
CA GLY A 788 35.11 46.31 -1.18
C GLY A 788 35.29 44.88 -1.71
N GLY A 789 36.18 44.56 -2.65
CA GLY A 789 37.24 45.28 -3.35
C GLY A 789 38.02 44.27 -4.21
N ARG A 790 38.47 44.69 -5.39
CA ARG A 790 39.28 43.91 -6.36
C ARG A 790 40.60 43.43 -5.74
N ARG A 791 40.99 42.18 -6.02
CA ARG A 791 42.38 41.78 -6.36
C ARG A 791 42.37 40.59 -7.33
N ARG A 792 43.27 40.65 -8.32
CA ARG A 792 43.54 39.69 -9.41
C ARG A 792 44.63 38.68 -9.00
N ALA A 793 44.78 37.64 -9.83
CA ALA A 793 45.83 36.60 -9.92
C ALA A 793 45.50 35.32 -9.12
N ASN A 794 45.70 34.08 -9.57
CA ASN A 794 46.33 33.51 -10.77
C ASN A 794 45.75 32.10 -11.04
N ILE A 795 45.96 31.64 -12.27
CA ILE A 795 45.74 30.29 -12.80
C ILE A 795 46.72 29.29 -12.15
N SER A 796 46.26 28.07 -11.83
CA SER A 796 46.99 26.83 -12.13
C SER A 796 46.03 25.63 -12.15
N ASP A 797 46.24 24.79 -13.16
CA ASP A 797 45.62 23.50 -13.41
C ASP A 797 46.05 22.41 -12.41
N ASP A 798 45.42 21.24 -12.60
CA ASP A 798 45.77 19.90 -12.14
C ASP A 798 45.20 19.45 -10.78
N ASP A 799 44.14 18.64 -10.86
CA ASP A 799 44.22 17.29 -10.31
C ASP A 799 43.26 16.34 -11.04
N VAL A 800 43.89 15.32 -11.64
CA VAL A 800 43.31 14.19 -12.35
C VAL A 800 42.64 13.25 -11.35
N VAL A 801 41.33 13.07 -11.44
CA VAL A 801 40.64 11.99 -10.70
C VAL A 801 40.39 10.82 -11.64
N VAL A 802 41.06 9.72 -11.31
CA VAL A 802 40.98 8.41 -11.94
C VAL A 802 39.53 7.89 -11.91
N VAL A 803 38.95 7.72 -13.09
CA VAL A 803 37.71 6.97 -13.30
C VAL A 803 38.04 5.48 -13.30
N MET A 804 37.61 4.74 -12.28
CA MET A 804 37.54 3.29 -12.36
C MET A 804 36.26 2.91 -13.12
N GLU A 805 36.41 2.61 -14.41
CA GLU A 805 35.43 1.85 -15.19
C GLU A 805 35.48 0.37 -14.75
N SER A 806 34.38 -0.19 -14.24
CA SER A 806 34.17 -1.64 -14.23
C SER A 806 33.22 -2.01 -15.38
N LYS A 807 33.80 -2.42 -16.51
CA LYS A 807 33.12 -3.20 -17.55
C LYS A 807 33.20 -4.67 -17.14
N GLU A 808 32.07 -5.37 -17.07
CA GLU A 808 32.06 -6.82 -17.20
C GLU A 808 31.22 -7.23 -18.41
N GLN A 809 31.93 -7.89 -19.32
CA GLN A 809 31.44 -8.49 -20.56
C GLN A 809 30.96 -9.91 -20.30
N ARG A 810 29.85 -10.23 -20.97
CA ARG A 810 29.40 -11.52 -21.52
C ARG A 810 30.37 -12.71 -21.38
N GLN A 811 29.82 -13.85 -21.00
CA GLN A 811 30.23 -15.14 -21.55
C GLN A 811 29.01 -16.05 -21.77
N GLN A 812 28.78 -16.37 -23.04
CA GLN A 812 28.00 -17.51 -23.51
C GLN A 812 28.99 -18.62 -23.93
N ASP A 813 28.54 -19.85 -23.71
CA ASP A 813 28.93 -21.12 -24.33
C ASP A 813 30.29 -21.74 -23.98
N ALA A 814 30.22 -22.88 -23.29
CA ALA A 814 31.03 -24.06 -23.60
C ALA A 814 30.28 -25.35 -23.21
N VAL A 815 30.08 -26.20 -24.20
CA VAL A 815 29.49 -27.54 -24.13
C VAL A 815 30.62 -28.57 -24.22
N LEU A 816 30.57 -29.57 -23.32
CA LEU A 816 31.07 -30.95 -23.39
C LEU A 816 32.56 -31.33 -23.16
N VAL A 817 32.69 -32.20 -22.14
CA VAL A 817 33.45 -33.49 -22.05
C VAL A 817 34.86 -33.48 -21.43
N GLY A 818 34.98 -34.26 -20.34
CA GLY A 818 36.20 -34.96 -19.94
C GLY A 818 36.45 -35.01 -18.43
N GLY A 819 36.00 -36.05 -17.72
CA GLY A 819 36.46 -36.36 -16.35
C GLY A 819 37.83 -37.07 -16.37
N PRO A 820 38.25 -37.78 -15.30
CA PRO A 820 37.97 -37.61 -13.87
C PRO A 820 39.26 -37.48 -13.02
N LYS A 821 39.17 -36.90 -11.84
CA LYS A 821 39.74 -37.39 -10.57
C LYS A 821 39.30 -36.53 -9.40
#